data_AF-A0A6G3TEB5-F1
#
_entry.id   AF-A0A6G3TEB5-F1
#
_cell.length_a   1.000
_cell.length_b   1.000
_cell.length_c   1.000
_cell.angle_alpha   90.00
_cell.angle_beta   90.00
_cell.angle_gamma   90.00
#
_symmetry.space_group_name_H-M   'P 1'
#
loop_
_entity.id
_entity.type
_entity.pdbx_description
1 polymer ?
#
loop_
_entity_poly.entity_id
_entity_poly.type
_entity_poly.pdbx_seq_one_letter_code
_entity_poly.pdbx_strand_id
1 'polypeptide(L)'
;DAVDGSVGRFGVGFAAVLAVTDEPAVVGRHGGVRWSLAEARDLAADTARHSPGLGDEIRRRDGHVPLLRLPFPAEGTAPGPYDTAVILPLRDTAAADLAERLLHGVDDALLLALPGLAEVVIEAGDEVRTLSRRAEDALTVVEDSRQGVTRWRTAAAHGPLTPDLLADRPVEERLRPHWSVTWAVPVDADGAPERPRTSPVVHAPTPSDEPLGVPALLIASFPLDATRRHTAPGPLTDFLTERAADAYAGLLADWRPVTTGLIDLVPGALGRGELDGALRQAILDRLPRTSFLPPAVPSGGQDAEDDLPESLRPRDAEVVEGAGADTVRVLAEVLPTLLPAGLERRAELRTLGVARVPLTDAVDRLAGLEKAPAWWRSLYDSLAGVDPDRLSGLPVPLADGRTTIGPRQVLLPSPEAASLDPEVLTRLGLKVAHPDAAHPLLEKLGALPATPRAVLTTPQVRAAVAASLDDEGGTNWEEDVLDAEELADTVLGLVRDAGLDAGDEPWLGALALPDEDGELSPAGELVFPGGPFARVMREDELAAVDAELAEKWGPDPLAACGVLVTFALVRATDVVLDPDELEPREGDFAEPDDAGLLDAVDVWSEDVLDRFPDTPVPPVATEIVAVRDLDLVDDDHWPEALALLSRPPLRDALVQPVRVLLPDGTHEVVRPYTAWWLRGHPVLGGRRPAG
;
A
#
# COMPACT_ATOMS: atom_id res chain seq x y z
N ASP A 1 74.57 -1.81 -39.05
CA ASP A 1 74.39 -1.05 -37.79
C ASP A 1 73.25 -1.63 -36.99
N ALA A 2 73.60 -2.62 -36.17
CA ALA A 2 72.73 -3.17 -35.16
C ALA A 2 72.59 -2.10 -34.06
N VAL A 3 71.38 -1.57 -33.90
CA VAL A 3 71.05 -0.73 -32.76
C VAL A 3 71.14 -1.62 -31.53
N ASP A 4 72.06 -1.27 -30.63
CA ASP A 4 72.21 -1.87 -29.30
C ASP A 4 70.86 -1.99 -28.61
N GLY A 5 70.30 -3.21 -28.60
CA GLY A 5 69.16 -3.55 -27.77
C GLY A 5 69.62 -3.57 -26.32
N SER A 6 69.33 -2.50 -25.57
CA SER A 6 69.61 -2.44 -24.14
C SER A 6 68.97 -3.63 -23.44
N VAL A 7 69.77 -4.38 -22.69
CA VAL A 7 69.35 -5.51 -21.84
C VAL A 7 68.15 -5.12 -20.96
N GLY A 8 67.04 -5.82 -21.21
CA GLY A 8 65.89 -6.11 -20.35
C GLY A 8 65.51 -5.14 -19.23
N ARG A 9 64.46 -4.35 -19.45
CA ARG A 9 63.56 -3.96 -18.36
C ARG A 9 62.76 -5.20 -17.95
N PHE A 10 63.29 -6.03 -17.07
CA PHE A 10 62.41 -6.80 -16.19
C PHE A 10 61.49 -5.77 -15.53
N GLY A 11 60.17 -5.90 -15.75
CA GLY A 11 59.21 -4.93 -15.25
C GLY A 11 59.36 -4.78 -13.73
N VAL A 12 58.93 -3.62 -13.20
CA VAL A 12 58.96 -3.31 -11.75
C VAL A 12 58.37 -4.45 -10.90
N GLY A 13 57.46 -5.25 -11.45
CA GLY A 13 56.89 -6.43 -10.81
C GLY A 13 57.88 -7.53 -10.42
N PHE A 14 58.92 -7.80 -11.22
CA PHE A 14 59.92 -8.82 -10.85
C PHE A 14 60.82 -8.33 -9.70
N ALA A 15 60.99 -7.01 -9.52
CA ALA A 15 61.78 -6.48 -8.43
C ALA A 15 61.21 -6.77 -7.03
N ALA A 16 59.92 -7.10 -6.94
CA ALA A 16 59.27 -7.47 -5.69
C ALA A 16 59.87 -8.74 -5.06
N VAL A 17 60.50 -9.63 -5.84
CA VAL A 17 61.15 -10.84 -5.30
C VAL A 17 62.29 -10.52 -4.34
N LEU A 18 62.90 -9.34 -4.46
CA LEU A 18 63.98 -8.90 -3.57
C LEU A 18 63.53 -8.67 -2.12
N ALA A 19 62.21 -8.60 -1.89
CA ALA A 19 61.66 -8.57 -0.53
C ALA A 19 61.98 -9.87 0.23
N VAL A 20 62.06 -11.01 -0.46
CA VAL A 20 62.24 -12.34 0.14
C VAL A 20 63.58 -13.01 -0.18
N THR A 21 64.26 -12.61 -1.24
CA THR A 21 65.54 -13.22 -1.65
C THR A 21 66.58 -12.19 -2.07
N ASP A 22 67.85 -12.49 -1.81
CA ASP A 22 68.99 -11.71 -2.34
C ASP A 22 69.62 -12.38 -3.57
N GLU A 23 69.15 -13.58 -3.95
CA GLU A 23 69.74 -14.41 -5.00
C GLU A 23 68.69 -15.04 -5.93
N PRO A 24 67.79 -14.25 -6.54
CA PRO A 24 66.76 -14.80 -7.41
C PRO A 24 67.39 -15.47 -8.64
N ALA A 25 66.72 -16.51 -9.16
CA ALA A 25 67.07 -17.13 -10.44
C ALA A 25 65.82 -17.42 -11.26
N VAL A 26 65.95 -17.34 -12.59
CA VAL A 26 64.93 -17.73 -13.56
C VAL A 26 65.57 -18.72 -14.53
N VAL A 27 65.10 -19.95 -14.53
CA VAL A 27 65.58 -21.02 -15.42
C VAL A 27 64.46 -21.45 -16.37
N GLY A 28 64.80 -21.60 -17.65
CA GLY A 28 63.90 -22.14 -18.66
C GLY A 28 64.37 -23.50 -19.18
N ARG A 29 63.84 -23.92 -20.33
CA ARG A 29 64.22 -25.19 -20.98
C ARG A 29 65.67 -25.23 -21.51
N HIS A 30 66.27 -24.08 -21.83
CA HIS A 30 67.54 -23.99 -22.56
C HIS A 30 68.59 -23.11 -21.86
N GLY A 31 68.43 -22.85 -20.57
CA GLY A 31 69.31 -22.02 -19.76
C GLY A 31 68.55 -21.06 -18.87
N GLY A 32 69.27 -20.20 -18.14
CA GLY A 32 68.65 -19.25 -17.22
C GLY A 32 69.53 -18.06 -16.87
N VAL A 33 68.96 -17.16 -16.08
CA VAL A 33 69.62 -15.99 -15.53
C VAL A 33 69.44 -15.99 -14.01
N ARG A 34 70.52 -15.73 -13.28
CA ARG A 34 70.50 -15.59 -11.82
C ARG A 34 71.11 -14.26 -11.40
N TRP A 35 70.81 -13.87 -10.18
CA TRP A 35 71.42 -12.74 -9.52
C TRP A 35 71.97 -13.20 -8.17
N SER A 36 73.05 -12.58 -7.69
CA SER A 36 73.52 -12.76 -6.31
C SER A 36 73.99 -11.42 -5.79
N LEU A 37 73.42 -10.98 -4.66
CA LEU A 37 73.81 -9.72 -4.03
C LEU A 37 75.28 -9.71 -3.60
N ALA A 38 75.80 -10.87 -3.16
CA ALA A 38 77.20 -11.03 -2.77
C ALA A 38 78.11 -10.87 -3.99
N GLU A 39 77.90 -11.66 -5.06
CA GLU A 39 78.70 -11.56 -6.29
C GLU A 39 78.59 -10.17 -6.94
N ALA A 40 77.41 -9.55 -6.90
CA ALA A 40 77.20 -8.20 -7.44
C ALA A 40 77.99 -7.15 -6.64
N ARG A 41 78.08 -7.28 -5.32
CA ARG A 41 78.89 -6.38 -4.47
C ARG A 41 80.38 -6.58 -4.71
N ASP A 42 80.84 -7.81 -4.81
CA ASP A 42 82.25 -8.13 -5.10
C ASP A 42 82.65 -7.60 -6.47
N LEU A 43 81.84 -7.86 -7.50
CA LEU A 43 82.06 -7.35 -8.86
C LEU A 43 82.09 -5.81 -8.89
N ALA A 44 81.18 -5.16 -8.16
CA ALA A 44 81.13 -3.70 -8.07
C ALA A 44 82.35 -3.13 -7.34
N ALA A 45 82.78 -3.75 -6.23
CA ALA A 45 83.97 -3.35 -5.48
C ALA A 45 85.26 -3.54 -6.30
N ASP A 46 85.35 -4.66 -7.01
CA ASP A 46 86.47 -4.99 -7.90
C ASP A 46 86.59 -3.98 -9.05
N THR A 47 85.46 -3.61 -9.65
CA THR A 47 85.40 -2.60 -10.70
C THR A 47 85.72 -1.21 -10.14
N ALA A 48 85.23 -0.88 -8.95
CA ALA A 48 85.48 0.41 -8.28
C ALA A 48 86.96 0.66 -7.98
N ARG A 49 87.78 -0.40 -7.77
CA ARG A 49 89.24 -0.26 -7.65
C ARG A 49 89.88 0.41 -8.86
N HIS A 50 89.23 0.33 -10.03
CA HIS A 50 89.72 0.84 -11.30
C HIS A 50 88.88 2.02 -11.84
N SER A 51 87.87 2.48 -11.07
CA SER A 51 86.96 3.57 -11.46
C SER A 51 86.61 4.44 -10.24
N PRO A 52 87.33 5.55 -10.01
CA PRO A 52 87.16 6.39 -8.82
C PRO A 52 85.72 6.89 -8.63
N GLY A 53 85.05 7.29 -9.71
CA GLY A 53 83.66 7.76 -9.66
C GLY A 53 82.66 6.68 -9.21
N LEU A 54 82.90 5.42 -9.56
CA LEU A 54 82.08 4.30 -9.10
C LEU A 54 82.34 3.99 -7.61
N GLY A 55 83.59 4.06 -7.16
CA GLY A 55 83.94 3.86 -5.75
C GLY A 55 83.33 4.91 -4.82
N ASP A 56 83.26 6.16 -5.26
CA ASP A 56 82.60 7.25 -4.53
C ASP A 56 81.07 7.05 -4.48
N GLU A 57 80.48 6.61 -5.60
CA GLU A 57 79.05 6.30 -5.70
C GLU A 57 78.64 5.15 -4.77
N ILE A 58 79.38 4.04 -4.77
CA ILE A 58 79.11 2.87 -3.94
C ILE A 58 79.18 3.23 -2.46
N ARG A 59 80.19 4.01 -2.04
CA ARG A 59 80.29 4.50 -0.65
C ARG A 59 79.13 5.42 -0.30
N ARG A 60 78.73 6.32 -1.19
CA ARG A 60 77.58 7.22 -0.96
C ARG A 60 76.27 6.45 -0.81
N ARG A 61 76.14 5.29 -1.45
CA ARG A 61 74.96 4.40 -1.36
C ARG A 61 75.14 3.29 -0.32
N ASP A 62 76.10 3.40 0.60
CA ASP A 62 76.35 2.40 1.64
C ASP A 62 76.50 0.95 1.11
N GLY A 63 77.12 0.79 -0.07
CA GLY A 63 77.34 -0.52 -0.67
C GLY A 63 76.11 -1.11 -1.40
N HIS A 64 75.05 -0.34 -1.62
CA HIS A 64 73.91 -0.78 -2.43
C HIS A 64 74.24 -0.79 -3.93
N VAL A 65 74.01 -1.96 -4.54
CA VAL A 65 74.16 -2.19 -5.99
C VAL A 65 72.80 -2.44 -6.65
N PRO A 66 72.60 -2.06 -7.92
CA PRO A 66 71.36 -2.31 -8.63
C PRO A 66 71.29 -3.79 -9.06
N LEU A 67 71.03 -4.69 -8.10
CA LEU A 67 71.15 -6.14 -8.25
C LEU A 67 70.56 -6.69 -9.56
N LEU A 68 69.30 -6.35 -9.88
CA LEU A 68 68.62 -6.87 -11.07
C LEU A 68 69.18 -6.37 -12.41
N ARG A 69 70.11 -5.41 -12.39
CA ARG A 69 70.86 -4.97 -13.58
C ARG A 69 72.20 -5.68 -13.74
N LEU A 70 72.58 -6.55 -12.81
CA LEU A 70 73.83 -7.31 -12.82
C LEU A 70 73.53 -8.82 -12.90
N PRO A 71 73.01 -9.31 -14.05
CA PRO A 71 72.68 -10.71 -14.24
C PRO A 71 73.93 -11.57 -14.44
N PHE A 72 73.89 -12.80 -13.91
CA PHE A 72 74.84 -13.87 -14.15
C PHE A 72 74.14 -15.03 -14.88
N PRO A 73 74.87 -15.86 -15.65
CA PRO A 73 74.30 -17.09 -16.20
C PRO A 73 73.86 -18.02 -15.06
N ALA A 74 72.64 -18.55 -15.14
CA ALA A 74 72.18 -19.61 -14.26
C ALA A 74 72.42 -20.98 -14.90
N GLU A 75 72.90 -21.93 -14.10
CA GLU A 75 73.00 -23.33 -14.49
C GLU A 75 71.70 -24.07 -14.15
N GLY A 76 71.35 -25.08 -14.96
CA GLY A 76 70.16 -25.91 -14.77
C GLY A 76 69.03 -25.65 -15.75
N THR A 77 67.95 -26.42 -15.60
CA THR A 77 66.73 -26.35 -16.41
C THR A 77 65.51 -26.33 -15.49
N ALA A 78 64.41 -25.75 -15.97
CA ALA A 78 63.14 -25.81 -15.24
C ALA A 78 62.77 -27.29 -14.94
N PRO A 79 62.31 -27.60 -13.71
CA PRO A 79 61.85 -28.94 -13.36
C PRO A 79 60.64 -29.30 -14.21
N GLY A 80 60.62 -30.52 -14.78
CA GLY A 80 59.45 -31.02 -15.48
C GLY A 80 58.26 -31.15 -14.51
N PRO A 81 57.04 -30.76 -14.90
CA PRO A 81 56.58 -30.45 -16.26
C PRO A 81 56.69 -28.97 -16.69
N TYR A 82 57.35 -28.11 -15.92
CA TYR A 82 57.33 -26.66 -16.13
C TYR A 82 58.30 -26.17 -17.22
N ASP A 83 57.87 -25.16 -17.98
CA ASP A 83 58.69 -24.51 -19.02
C ASP A 83 59.64 -23.46 -18.48
N THR A 84 59.30 -22.88 -17.33
CA THR A 84 60.02 -21.81 -16.66
C THR A 84 59.86 -22.01 -15.16
N ALA A 85 60.94 -21.87 -14.41
CA ALA A 85 60.93 -21.84 -12.95
C ALA A 85 61.63 -20.59 -12.43
N VAL A 86 60.97 -19.94 -11.47
CA VAL A 86 61.54 -18.83 -10.70
C VAL A 86 61.93 -19.41 -9.34
N ILE A 87 63.22 -19.36 -9.02
CA ILE A 87 63.81 -19.94 -7.81
C ILE A 87 64.22 -18.79 -6.90
N LEU A 88 63.67 -18.76 -5.69
CA LEU A 88 63.88 -17.68 -4.72
C LEU A 88 64.41 -18.27 -3.40
N PRO A 89 65.73 -18.41 -3.23
CA PRO A 89 66.30 -18.79 -1.93
C PRO A 89 65.94 -17.75 -0.87
N LEU A 90 65.16 -18.14 0.14
CA LEU A 90 64.64 -17.21 1.15
C LEU A 90 65.78 -16.74 2.05
N ARG A 91 65.94 -15.42 2.17
CA ARG A 91 67.09 -14.79 2.84
C ARG A 91 67.17 -15.12 4.33
N ASP A 92 66.03 -15.13 5.01
CA ASP A 92 65.92 -15.23 6.46
C ASP A 92 64.52 -15.73 6.89
N THR A 93 64.31 -15.95 8.19
CA THR A 93 63.02 -16.38 8.75
C THR A 93 61.90 -15.37 8.44
N ALA A 94 62.17 -14.07 8.46
CA ALA A 94 61.13 -13.07 8.18
C ALA A 94 60.69 -13.10 6.71
N ALA A 95 61.61 -13.36 5.78
CA ALA A 95 61.32 -13.61 4.37
C ALA A 95 60.50 -14.90 4.19
N ALA A 96 60.82 -15.97 4.94
CA ALA A 96 60.05 -17.20 4.95
C ALA A 96 58.62 -16.99 5.44
N ASP A 97 58.44 -16.35 6.59
CA ASP A 97 57.12 -16.04 7.14
C ASP A 97 56.31 -15.13 6.19
N LEU A 98 56.97 -14.19 5.48
CA LEU A 98 56.32 -13.36 4.48
C LEU A 98 55.85 -14.18 3.27
N ALA A 99 56.69 -15.05 2.74
CA ALA A 99 56.35 -15.91 1.62
C ALA A 99 55.15 -16.82 1.96
N GLU A 100 55.18 -17.46 3.13
CA GLU A 100 54.08 -18.32 3.60
C GLU A 100 52.76 -17.55 3.72
N ARG A 101 52.79 -16.35 4.32
CA ARG A 101 51.59 -15.48 4.39
C ARG A 101 51.04 -15.12 3.01
N LEU A 102 51.92 -14.80 2.05
CA LEU A 102 51.50 -14.45 0.69
C LEU A 102 50.88 -15.64 -0.06
N LEU A 103 51.45 -16.84 0.09
CA LEU A 103 50.87 -18.08 -0.47
C LEU A 103 49.50 -18.37 0.16
N HIS A 104 49.36 -18.16 1.46
CA HIS A 104 48.08 -18.35 2.16
C HIS A 104 47.02 -17.33 1.76
N GLY A 105 47.43 -16.13 1.36
CA GLY A 105 46.57 -15.03 0.92
C GLY A 105 46.05 -15.12 -0.51
N VAL A 106 46.43 -16.15 -1.28
CA VAL A 106 45.90 -16.35 -2.64
C VAL A 106 44.41 -16.68 -2.59
N ASP A 107 43.61 -15.92 -3.35
CA ASP A 107 42.16 -16.02 -3.45
C ASP A 107 41.67 -16.05 -4.91
N ASP A 108 40.35 -16.17 -5.08
CA ASP A 108 39.67 -16.24 -6.39
C ASP A 108 40.00 -15.05 -7.30
N ALA A 109 40.32 -13.88 -6.73
CA ALA A 109 40.58 -12.67 -7.50
C ALA A 109 41.77 -12.84 -8.44
N LEU A 110 42.75 -13.69 -8.10
CA LEU A 110 43.90 -13.97 -8.96
C LEU A 110 43.47 -14.61 -10.30
N LEU A 111 42.59 -15.61 -10.25
CA LEU A 111 42.08 -16.32 -11.43
C LEU A 111 41.06 -15.48 -12.22
N LEU A 112 40.37 -14.56 -11.54
CA LEU A 112 39.47 -13.59 -12.19
C LEU A 112 40.25 -12.46 -12.89
N ALA A 113 41.35 -11.99 -12.29
CA ALA A 113 42.14 -10.89 -12.82
C ALA A 113 43.06 -11.30 -13.98
N LEU A 114 43.45 -12.58 -14.05
CA LEU A 114 44.35 -13.10 -15.07
C LEU A 114 43.61 -14.09 -15.98
N PRO A 115 42.98 -13.62 -17.08
CA PRO A 115 42.20 -14.49 -17.94
C PRO A 115 42.98 -15.60 -18.63
N GLY A 116 44.29 -15.51 -18.72
CA GLY A 116 45.16 -16.58 -19.23
C GLY A 116 45.54 -17.65 -18.19
N LEU A 117 45.25 -17.43 -16.91
CA LEU A 117 45.60 -18.36 -15.82
C LEU A 117 44.40 -19.27 -15.53
N ALA A 118 44.56 -20.57 -15.80
CA ALA A 118 43.50 -21.55 -15.61
C ALA A 118 43.59 -22.29 -14.27
N GLU A 119 44.81 -22.47 -13.75
CA GLU A 119 45.07 -23.23 -12.53
C GLU A 119 46.27 -22.63 -11.77
N VAL A 120 46.19 -22.68 -10.45
CA VAL A 120 47.29 -22.40 -9.52
C VAL A 120 47.38 -23.55 -8.53
N VAL A 121 48.55 -24.19 -8.49
CA VAL A 121 48.88 -25.21 -7.48
C VAL A 121 49.88 -24.60 -6.49
N ILE A 122 49.52 -24.64 -5.21
CA ILE A 122 50.34 -24.15 -4.10
C ILE A 122 50.76 -25.35 -3.27
N GLU A 123 52.07 -25.62 -3.26
CA GLU A 123 52.70 -26.67 -2.47
C GLU A 123 53.49 -26.02 -1.33
N ALA A 124 53.05 -26.20 -0.08
CA ALA A 124 53.70 -25.64 1.10
C ALA A 124 53.87 -26.72 2.17
N GLY A 125 55.11 -27.22 2.32
CA GLY A 125 55.37 -28.39 3.16
C GLY A 125 54.68 -29.64 2.58
N ASP A 126 53.85 -30.30 3.40
CA ASP A 126 53.05 -31.47 2.99
C ASP A 126 51.65 -31.08 2.48
N GLU A 127 51.28 -29.79 2.50
CA GLU A 127 49.98 -29.31 2.04
C GLU A 127 50.00 -28.94 0.55
N VAL A 128 49.00 -29.44 -0.19
CA VAL A 128 48.76 -29.09 -1.60
C VAL A 128 47.39 -28.44 -1.71
N ARG A 129 47.35 -27.20 -2.21
CA ARG A 129 46.12 -26.46 -2.51
C ARG A 129 46.05 -26.16 -4.00
N THR A 130 44.93 -26.49 -4.62
CA THR A 130 44.69 -26.20 -6.04
C THR A 130 43.52 -25.24 -6.17
N LEU A 131 43.72 -24.17 -6.93
CA LEU A 131 42.67 -23.28 -7.39
C LEU A 131 42.56 -23.42 -8.90
N SER A 132 41.40 -23.80 -9.41
CA SER A 132 41.15 -23.88 -10.85
C SER A 132 39.96 -23.03 -11.25
N ARG A 133 39.94 -22.58 -12.50
CA ARG A 133 38.85 -21.78 -13.05
C ARG A 133 38.32 -22.39 -14.33
N ARG A 134 37.01 -22.45 -14.43
CA ARG A 134 36.27 -22.86 -15.63
C ARG A 134 35.07 -21.95 -15.88
N ALA A 135 34.58 -21.95 -17.12
CA ALA A 135 33.31 -21.30 -17.46
C ALA A 135 32.16 -22.31 -17.34
N GLU A 136 31.01 -21.87 -16.82
CA GLU A 136 29.76 -22.63 -16.73
C GLU A 136 28.61 -21.69 -17.10
N ASP A 137 28.05 -21.85 -18.30
CA ASP A 137 27.06 -20.94 -18.89
C ASP A 137 27.48 -19.46 -18.81
N ALA A 138 26.71 -18.63 -18.09
CA ALA A 138 27.00 -17.20 -17.87
C ALA A 138 27.87 -16.93 -16.61
N LEU A 139 28.32 -17.98 -15.93
CA LEU A 139 29.07 -17.88 -14.68
C LEU A 139 30.53 -18.31 -14.87
N THR A 140 31.42 -17.66 -14.12
CA THR A 140 32.80 -18.11 -13.94
C THR A 140 32.89 -18.90 -12.64
N VAL A 141 33.32 -20.16 -12.71
CA VAL A 141 33.43 -21.03 -11.54
C VAL A 141 34.87 -21.14 -11.13
N VAL A 142 35.14 -20.85 -9.85
CA VAL A 142 36.44 -21.05 -9.22
C VAL A 142 36.31 -22.19 -8.21
N GLU A 143 37.12 -23.23 -8.39
CA GLU A 143 37.18 -24.39 -7.50
C GLU A 143 38.48 -24.30 -6.70
N ASP A 144 38.37 -24.05 -5.41
CA ASP A 144 39.48 -24.05 -4.46
C ASP A 144 39.38 -25.31 -3.59
N SER A 145 40.41 -26.17 -3.64
CA SER A 145 40.46 -27.40 -2.84
C SER A 145 40.36 -27.16 -1.33
N ARG A 146 40.59 -25.92 -0.88
CA ARG A 146 40.45 -25.49 0.51
C ARG A 146 39.09 -24.83 0.83
N GLN A 147 38.59 -23.97 -0.05
CA GLN A 147 37.44 -23.09 0.22
C GLN A 147 36.14 -23.51 -0.49
N GLY A 148 36.20 -24.60 -1.28
CA GLY A 148 35.08 -25.10 -2.06
C GLY A 148 34.92 -24.39 -3.41
N VAL A 149 33.70 -24.48 -3.93
CA VAL A 149 33.35 -23.92 -5.25
C VAL A 149 32.67 -22.57 -5.06
N THR A 150 33.22 -21.53 -5.70
CA THR A 150 32.58 -20.22 -5.81
C THR A 150 32.10 -20.01 -7.26
N ARG A 151 30.82 -19.65 -7.44
CA ARG A 151 30.29 -19.25 -8.74
C ARG A 151 30.23 -17.73 -8.81
N TRP A 152 30.82 -17.15 -9.84
CA TRP A 152 30.93 -15.72 -10.03
C TRP A 152 30.13 -15.28 -11.24
N ARG A 153 29.21 -14.34 -11.03
CA ARG A 153 28.64 -13.56 -12.13
C ARG A 153 29.57 -12.41 -12.43
N THR A 154 29.89 -12.21 -13.71
CA THR A 154 30.86 -11.20 -14.14
C THR A 154 30.29 -10.31 -15.22
N ALA A 155 30.65 -9.03 -15.19
CA ALA A 155 30.42 -8.08 -16.28
C ALA A 155 31.75 -7.43 -16.64
N ALA A 156 32.16 -7.58 -17.90
CA ALA A 156 33.44 -7.08 -18.38
C ALA A 156 33.25 -6.10 -19.54
N ALA A 157 34.01 -5.01 -19.52
CA ALA A 157 34.08 -4.04 -20.60
C ALA A 157 35.56 -3.71 -20.88
N HIS A 158 35.91 -3.52 -22.14
CA HIS A 158 37.26 -3.19 -22.56
C HIS A 158 37.24 -2.39 -23.86
N GLY A 159 38.32 -1.70 -24.15
CA GLY A 159 38.42 -0.93 -25.38
C GLY A 159 39.75 -0.21 -25.55
N PRO A 160 39.92 0.50 -26.67
CA PRO A 160 41.09 1.35 -26.89
C PRO A 160 41.02 2.62 -26.03
N LEU A 161 42.19 3.15 -25.67
CA LEU A 161 42.36 4.46 -25.03
C LEU A 161 42.81 5.49 -26.07
N THR A 162 42.30 6.72 -25.95
CA THR A 162 42.75 7.85 -26.77
C THR A 162 44.04 8.45 -26.19
N PRO A 163 44.92 9.02 -27.04
CA PRO A 163 46.20 9.58 -26.57
C PRO A 163 46.08 10.69 -25.52
N ASP A 164 45.01 11.48 -25.60
CA ASP A 164 44.65 12.55 -24.66
C ASP A 164 44.44 12.04 -23.23
N LEU A 165 43.78 10.89 -23.05
CA LEU A 165 43.63 10.25 -21.72
C LEU A 165 44.97 9.80 -21.12
N LEU A 166 45.99 9.59 -21.96
CA LEU A 166 47.30 9.10 -21.56
C LEU A 166 48.38 10.20 -21.52
N ALA A 167 48.01 11.46 -21.76
CA ALA A 167 48.96 12.56 -21.92
C ALA A 167 49.93 12.71 -20.73
N ASP A 168 49.40 12.56 -19.52
CA ASP A 168 50.15 12.68 -18.26
C ASP A 168 50.76 11.36 -17.78
N ARG A 169 50.69 10.29 -18.59
CA ARG A 169 51.15 8.94 -18.21
C ARG A 169 52.59 8.66 -18.64
N PRO A 170 53.32 7.81 -17.88
CA PRO A 170 54.64 7.33 -18.28
C PRO A 170 54.65 6.73 -19.69
N VAL A 171 55.80 6.80 -20.38
CA VAL A 171 55.94 6.30 -21.76
C VAL A 171 55.54 4.84 -21.87
N GLU A 172 55.88 4.04 -20.86
CA GLU A 172 55.60 2.61 -20.78
C GLU A 172 54.09 2.31 -20.79
N GLU A 173 53.28 3.17 -20.16
CA GLU A 173 51.84 3.04 -20.13
C GLU A 173 51.19 3.55 -21.43
N ARG A 174 51.74 4.61 -22.02
CA ARG A 174 51.31 5.12 -23.34
C ARG A 174 51.45 4.09 -24.46
N LEU A 175 52.36 3.13 -24.33
CA LEU A 175 52.53 2.01 -25.26
C LEU A 175 51.49 0.89 -25.08
N ARG A 176 50.58 1.01 -24.10
CA ARG A 176 49.49 0.07 -23.84
C ARG A 176 48.13 0.79 -23.88
N PRO A 177 47.68 1.26 -25.06
CA PRO A 177 46.48 2.10 -25.18
C PRO A 177 45.19 1.27 -25.17
N HIS A 178 45.02 0.40 -24.18
CA HIS A 178 43.80 -0.35 -23.95
C HIS A 178 43.41 -0.27 -22.48
N TRP A 179 42.11 -0.35 -22.24
CA TRP A 179 41.56 -0.42 -20.90
C TRP A 179 40.69 -1.67 -20.73
N SER A 180 40.55 -2.11 -19.50
CA SER A 180 39.60 -3.15 -19.12
C SER A 180 39.03 -2.88 -17.74
N VAL A 181 37.78 -3.28 -17.55
CA VAL A 181 37.02 -3.27 -16.30
C VAL A 181 36.27 -4.58 -16.22
N THR A 182 36.33 -5.23 -15.07
CA THR A 182 35.56 -6.41 -14.74
C THR A 182 34.97 -6.25 -13.35
N TRP A 183 33.65 -6.33 -13.25
CA TRP A 183 32.95 -6.57 -11.99
C TRP A 183 32.70 -8.05 -11.82
N ALA A 184 32.85 -8.55 -10.59
CA ALA A 184 32.52 -9.92 -10.25
C ALA A 184 31.77 -9.98 -8.91
N VAL A 185 30.67 -10.72 -8.88
CA VAL A 185 29.84 -10.94 -7.69
C VAL A 185 29.63 -12.44 -7.52
N PRO A 186 29.92 -13.03 -6.34
CA PRO A 186 29.64 -14.43 -6.11
C PRO A 186 28.12 -14.65 -6.00
N VAL A 187 27.65 -15.84 -6.38
CA VAL A 187 26.25 -16.21 -6.32
C VAL A 187 26.05 -17.55 -5.61
N ASP A 188 24.93 -17.66 -4.90
CA ASP A 188 24.51 -18.91 -4.26
C ASP A 188 23.94 -19.92 -5.29
N ALA A 189 23.39 -21.03 -4.78
CA ALA A 189 22.79 -22.07 -5.63
C ALA A 189 21.53 -21.61 -6.38
N ASP A 190 20.80 -20.62 -5.84
CA ASP A 190 19.57 -20.07 -6.41
C ASP A 190 19.84 -18.85 -7.32
N GLY A 191 21.10 -18.41 -7.42
CA GLY A 191 21.53 -17.29 -8.24
C GLY A 191 21.40 -15.93 -7.55
N ALA A 192 21.14 -15.89 -6.24
CA ALA A 192 21.14 -14.67 -5.46
C ALA A 192 22.59 -14.21 -5.18
N PRO A 193 22.85 -12.90 -5.13
CA PRO A 193 24.19 -12.37 -4.88
C PRO A 193 24.66 -12.66 -3.45
N GLU A 194 25.93 -13.03 -3.32
CA GLU A 194 26.63 -13.15 -2.05
C GLU A 194 27.72 -12.06 -1.92
N ARG A 195 28.28 -11.91 -0.71
CA ARG A 195 29.41 -10.99 -0.51
C ARG A 195 30.73 -11.63 -0.97
N PRO A 196 31.56 -10.93 -1.77
CA PRO A 196 32.91 -11.39 -2.09
C PRO A 196 33.74 -11.66 -0.83
N ARG A 197 34.45 -12.80 -0.82
CA ARG A 197 35.44 -13.13 0.23
C ARG A 197 36.81 -12.49 -0.02
N THR A 198 36.99 -11.89 -1.19
CA THR A 198 38.23 -11.21 -1.61
C THR A 198 38.44 -9.92 -0.83
N SER A 199 39.66 -9.40 -0.85
CA SER A 199 39.97 -8.11 -0.22
C SER A 199 39.09 -6.99 -0.81
N PRO A 200 38.44 -6.14 0.02
CA PRO A 200 37.53 -5.09 -0.45
C PRO A 200 38.31 -3.85 -0.89
N VAL A 201 39.11 -4.01 -1.95
CA VAL A 201 39.94 -2.98 -2.56
C VAL A 201 39.79 -3.03 -4.08
N VAL A 202 40.24 -1.99 -4.78
CA VAL A 202 40.32 -2.02 -6.25
C VAL A 202 41.52 -2.87 -6.68
N HIS A 203 41.32 -3.76 -7.65
CA HIS A 203 42.37 -4.60 -8.22
C HIS A 203 42.86 -4.02 -9.55
N ALA A 204 44.16 -3.71 -9.67
CA ALA A 204 44.73 -3.08 -10.86
C ALA A 204 46.08 -3.67 -11.33
N PRO A 205 46.14 -4.94 -11.77
CA PRO A 205 45.18 -6.05 -11.59
C PRO A 205 45.40 -6.81 -10.26
N THR A 206 46.45 -6.47 -9.52
CA THR A 206 46.69 -6.93 -8.14
C THR A 206 45.95 -6.03 -7.15
N PRO A 207 45.69 -6.49 -5.92
CA PRO A 207 45.11 -5.66 -4.86
C PRO A 207 45.91 -4.36 -4.68
N SER A 208 45.22 -3.23 -4.64
CA SER A 208 45.76 -1.92 -4.28
C SER A 208 45.40 -1.56 -2.83
N ASP A 209 45.85 -0.41 -2.35
CA ASP A 209 45.44 0.17 -1.06
C ASP A 209 44.19 1.07 -1.21
N GLU A 210 43.54 1.09 -2.38
CA GLU A 210 42.28 1.82 -2.61
C GLU A 210 41.09 1.03 -2.07
N PRO A 211 40.44 1.48 -0.97
CA PRO A 211 39.31 0.76 -0.39
C PRO A 211 38.13 0.75 -1.37
N LEU A 212 37.38 -0.36 -1.38
CA LEU A 212 36.16 -0.51 -2.17
C LEU A 212 34.99 -0.82 -1.24
N GLY A 213 34.01 0.07 -1.21
CA GLY A 213 32.77 -0.07 -0.45
C GLY A 213 31.61 -0.61 -1.28
N VAL A 214 31.77 -0.75 -2.59
CA VAL A 214 30.79 -1.42 -3.48
C VAL A 214 30.82 -2.93 -3.17
N PRO A 215 29.66 -3.60 -3.02
CA PRO A 215 29.58 -5.02 -2.61
C PRO A 215 29.90 -6.00 -3.74
N ALA A 216 30.99 -5.75 -4.48
CA ALA A 216 31.44 -6.52 -5.61
C ALA A 216 32.97 -6.41 -5.75
N LEU A 217 33.61 -7.38 -6.40
CA LEU A 217 35.02 -7.29 -6.76
C LEU A 217 35.18 -6.45 -8.02
N LEU A 218 36.04 -5.43 -7.99
CA LEU A 218 36.40 -4.60 -9.14
C LEU A 218 37.84 -4.88 -9.56
N ILE A 219 38.02 -5.40 -10.77
CA ILE A 219 39.32 -5.54 -11.43
C ILE A 219 39.33 -4.60 -12.63
N ALA A 220 40.20 -3.59 -12.61
CA ALA A 220 40.24 -2.59 -13.67
C ALA A 220 41.65 -2.05 -13.89
N SER A 221 41.92 -1.60 -15.12
CA SER A 221 43.21 -1.06 -15.53
C SER A 221 43.45 0.38 -15.03
N PHE A 222 43.09 0.68 -13.77
CA PHE A 222 43.31 2.00 -13.18
C PHE A 222 44.81 2.34 -13.18
N PRO A 223 45.18 3.59 -13.54
CA PRO A 223 46.56 4.00 -13.49
C PRO A 223 46.99 4.10 -12.03
N LEU A 224 48.10 3.46 -11.68
CA LEU A 224 48.65 3.54 -10.34
C LEU A 224 49.70 4.66 -10.24
N ASP A 225 49.89 5.14 -9.02
CA ASP A 225 50.96 6.07 -8.66
C ASP A 225 52.34 5.39 -8.65
N ALA A 226 53.39 6.14 -8.31
CA ALA A 226 54.75 5.60 -8.25
C ALA A 226 54.93 4.51 -7.18
N THR A 227 54.12 4.54 -6.11
CA THR A 227 54.14 3.52 -5.05
C THR A 227 53.40 2.24 -5.46
N ARG A 228 52.57 2.33 -6.51
CA ARG A 228 51.67 1.29 -7.03
C ARG A 228 50.65 0.80 -6.00
N ARG A 229 50.36 1.62 -5.00
CA ARG A 229 49.39 1.35 -3.94
C ARG A 229 48.11 2.13 -4.13
N HIS A 230 48.21 3.33 -4.69
CA HIS A 230 47.06 4.19 -4.92
C HIS A 230 46.89 4.47 -6.41
N THR A 231 45.68 4.81 -6.80
CA THR A 231 45.40 5.31 -8.13
C THR A 231 45.99 6.70 -8.31
N ALA A 232 46.53 6.95 -9.49
CA ALA A 232 46.97 8.27 -9.88
C ALA A 232 45.75 9.09 -10.34
N PRO A 233 45.50 10.28 -9.77
CA PRO A 233 44.39 11.12 -10.21
C PRO A 233 44.61 11.60 -11.65
N GLY A 234 43.51 11.85 -12.37
CA GLY A 234 43.53 12.44 -13.70
C GLY A 234 42.53 11.81 -14.69
N PRO A 235 42.55 12.26 -15.95
CA PRO A 235 41.50 11.95 -16.94
C PRO A 235 41.26 10.46 -17.17
N LEU A 236 42.31 9.63 -17.10
CA LEU A 236 42.17 8.18 -17.27
C LEU A 236 41.42 7.54 -16.10
N THR A 237 41.66 7.99 -14.86
CA THR A 237 40.95 7.50 -13.68
C THR A 237 39.48 7.90 -13.76
N ASP A 238 39.19 9.15 -14.12
CA ASP A 238 37.80 9.62 -14.31
C ASP A 238 37.08 8.82 -15.40
N PHE A 239 37.73 8.60 -16.54
CA PHE A 239 37.20 7.77 -17.63
C PHE A 239 36.90 6.34 -17.17
N LEU A 240 37.81 5.70 -16.43
CA LEU A 240 37.61 4.33 -15.93
C LEU A 240 36.53 4.25 -14.85
N THR A 241 36.38 5.26 -14.02
CA THR A 241 35.29 5.36 -13.05
C THR A 241 33.93 5.33 -13.76
N GLU A 242 33.77 6.11 -14.83
CA GLU A 242 32.53 6.12 -15.62
C GLU A 242 32.27 4.76 -16.32
N ARG A 243 33.31 4.16 -16.92
CA ARG A 243 33.19 2.82 -17.53
C ARG A 243 32.91 1.73 -16.51
N ALA A 244 33.47 1.83 -15.29
CA ALA A 244 33.17 0.93 -14.20
C ALA A 244 31.72 1.06 -13.74
N ALA A 245 31.21 2.28 -13.62
CA ALA A 245 29.81 2.51 -13.28
C ALA A 245 28.84 1.98 -14.36
N ASP A 246 29.15 2.17 -15.64
CA ASP A 246 28.37 1.62 -16.76
C ASP A 246 28.33 0.08 -16.71
N ALA A 247 29.48 -0.56 -16.52
CA ALA A 247 29.58 -2.02 -16.43
C ALA A 247 28.85 -2.59 -15.21
N TYR A 248 28.87 -1.86 -14.08
CA TYR A 248 28.13 -2.25 -12.87
C TYR A 248 26.61 -2.17 -13.08
N ALA A 249 26.13 -1.09 -13.71
CA ALA A 249 24.72 -0.95 -14.05
C ALA A 249 24.27 -2.04 -15.04
N GLY A 250 25.10 -2.39 -16.03
CA GLY A 250 24.85 -3.51 -16.95
C GLY A 250 24.77 -4.86 -16.23
N LEU A 251 25.67 -5.11 -15.27
CA LEU A 251 25.65 -6.33 -14.44
C LEU A 251 24.31 -6.53 -13.73
N LEU A 252 23.75 -5.46 -13.16
CA LEU A 252 22.46 -5.51 -12.47
C LEU A 252 21.29 -5.64 -13.45
N ALA A 253 21.35 -4.97 -14.60
CA ALA A 253 20.30 -5.05 -15.63
C ALA A 253 20.12 -6.47 -16.20
N ASP A 254 21.24 -7.14 -16.47
CA ASP A 254 21.28 -8.47 -17.06
C ASP A 254 21.10 -9.58 -16.02
N TRP A 255 20.92 -9.23 -14.73
CA TRP A 255 20.86 -10.21 -13.67
C TRP A 255 19.56 -11.02 -13.72
N ARG A 256 19.68 -12.36 -13.78
CA ARG A 256 18.57 -13.32 -13.62
C ARG A 256 18.92 -14.46 -12.66
N PRO A 257 17.99 -14.96 -11.82
CA PRO A 257 16.64 -14.43 -11.57
C PRO A 257 16.66 -13.07 -10.85
N VAL A 258 15.59 -12.28 -10.98
CA VAL A 258 15.46 -10.97 -10.30
C VAL A 258 14.85 -11.20 -8.92
N THR A 259 15.66 -11.04 -7.88
CA THR A 259 15.24 -11.30 -6.48
C THR A 259 15.54 -10.09 -5.59
N THR A 260 14.96 -10.07 -4.39
CA THR A 260 15.20 -9.02 -3.39
C THR A 260 16.65 -8.93 -2.94
N GLY A 261 17.45 -10.00 -3.12
CA GLY A 261 18.88 -10.01 -2.85
C GLY A 261 19.67 -9.00 -3.69
N LEU A 262 19.18 -8.61 -4.86
CA LEU A 262 19.83 -7.58 -5.69
C LEU A 262 19.85 -6.20 -5.03
N ILE A 263 18.96 -5.94 -4.07
CA ILE A 263 18.95 -4.70 -3.31
C ILE A 263 20.24 -4.58 -2.47
N ASP A 264 20.83 -5.71 -2.04
CA ASP A 264 22.08 -5.75 -1.27
C ASP A 264 23.30 -5.32 -2.10
N LEU A 265 23.17 -5.28 -3.43
CA LEU A 265 24.20 -4.79 -4.33
C LEU A 265 24.24 -3.25 -4.42
N VAL A 266 23.19 -2.56 -3.99
CA VAL A 266 23.15 -1.10 -4.03
C VAL A 266 24.22 -0.53 -3.08
N PRO A 267 25.20 0.26 -3.57
CA PRO A 267 26.17 0.86 -2.69
C PRO A 267 25.49 1.90 -1.77
N GLY A 268 25.99 2.02 -0.54
CA GLY A 268 25.55 3.08 0.38
C GLY A 268 25.91 4.49 -0.09
N ALA A 269 25.52 5.51 0.67
CA ALA A 269 25.77 6.91 0.32
C ALA A 269 27.20 7.41 0.58
N LEU A 270 27.93 6.82 1.55
CA LEU A 270 29.25 7.31 1.96
C LEU A 270 30.38 6.42 1.41
N GLY A 271 31.35 7.02 0.73
CA GLY A 271 32.56 6.35 0.27
C GLY A 271 33.59 6.11 1.38
N ARG A 272 34.43 5.10 1.22
CA ARG A 272 35.58 4.79 2.11
C ARG A 272 36.88 5.44 1.69
N GLY A 273 36.91 6.06 0.51
CA GLY A 273 38.02 6.78 -0.08
C GLY A 273 37.54 7.65 -1.24
N GLU A 274 38.45 8.42 -1.86
CA GLU A 274 38.12 9.33 -2.97
C GLU A 274 37.61 8.57 -4.20
N LEU A 275 38.34 7.55 -4.64
CA LEU A 275 37.95 6.71 -5.78
C LEU A 275 36.63 5.95 -5.51
N ASP A 276 36.48 5.37 -4.33
CA ASP A 276 35.23 4.70 -3.93
C ASP A 276 34.05 5.67 -3.91
N GLY A 277 34.24 6.89 -3.41
CA GLY A 277 33.23 7.94 -3.46
C GLY A 277 32.80 8.26 -4.89
N ALA A 278 33.76 8.46 -5.78
CA ALA A 278 33.52 8.74 -7.20
C ALA A 278 32.81 7.58 -7.91
N LEU A 279 33.26 6.34 -7.69
CA LEU A 279 32.61 5.12 -8.23
C LEU A 279 31.16 5.00 -7.75
N ARG A 280 30.93 5.18 -6.44
CA ARG A 280 29.60 5.10 -5.85
C ARG A 280 28.65 6.15 -6.40
N GLN A 281 29.11 7.39 -6.50
CA GLN A 281 28.31 8.46 -7.09
C GLN A 281 27.96 8.12 -8.54
N ALA A 282 28.95 7.75 -9.35
CA ALA A 282 28.73 7.39 -10.76
C ALA A 282 27.77 6.19 -10.92
N ILE A 283 27.83 5.20 -10.02
CA ILE A 283 26.88 4.07 -9.99
C ILE A 283 25.48 4.56 -9.61
N LEU A 284 25.35 5.32 -8.52
CA LEU A 284 24.06 5.82 -8.02
C LEU A 284 23.37 6.79 -8.99
N ASP A 285 24.11 7.46 -9.87
CA ASP A 285 23.54 8.29 -10.94
C ASP A 285 22.87 7.44 -12.07
N ARG A 286 23.28 6.18 -12.21
CA ARG A 286 22.80 5.24 -13.24
C ARG A 286 21.68 4.34 -12.73
N LEU A 287 21.84 3.78 -11.53
CA LEU A 287 20.93 2.79 -10.97
C LEU A 287 19.44 3.18 -10.99
N PRO A 288 19.03 4.45 -10.77
CA PRO A 288 17.62 4.84 -10.87
C PRO A 288 16.97 4.53 -12.23
N ARG A 289 17.76 4.44 -13.32
CA ARG A 289 17.29 4.13 -14.67
C ARG A 289 17.50 2.66 -15.07
N THR A 290 18.19 1.89 -14.24
CA THR A 290 18.53 0.48 -14.47
C THR A 290 17.39 -0.41 -13.98
N SER A 291 16.92 -1.35 -14.80
CA SER A 291 15.85 -2.28 -14.42
C SER A 291 16.43 -3.51 -13.73
N PHE A 292 16.28 -3.62 -12.41
CA PHE A 292 16.84 -4.73 -11.63
C PHE A 292 16.11 -5.02 -10.32
N LEU A 293 15.11 -4.21 -9.94
CA LEU A 293 14.32 -4.48 -8.74
C LEU A 293 13.23 -5.52 -9.05
N PRO A 294 12.93 -6.43 -8.11
CA PRO A 294 11.87 -7.40 -8.31
C PRO A 294 10.49 -6.73 -8.24
N PRO A 295 9.54 -7.04 -9.15
CA PRO A 295 8.14 -6.69 -8.96
C PRO A 295 7.55 -7.47 -7.78
N ALA A 296 6.48 -6.98 -7.17
CA ALA A 296 5.80 -7.69 -6.08
C ALA A 296 5.12 -8.99 -6.54
N VAL A 297 4.65 -9.01 -7.79
CA VAL A 297 4.12 -10.20 -8.46
C VAL A 297 5.09 -10.60 -9.58
N PRO A 298 5.67 -11.82 -9.54
CA PRO A 298 6.59 -12.25 -10.58
C PRO A 298 5.87 -12.48 -11.92
N SER A 299 6.45 -12.00 -13.01
CA SER A 299 6.00 -12.30 -14.37
C SER A 299 6.20 -13.79 -14.70
N GLY A 300 5.20 -14.44 -15.31
CA GLY A 300 5.31 -15.82 -15.79
C GLY A 300 4.74 -16.92 -14.88
N GLY A 301 3.93 -16.58 -13.89
CA GLY A 301 3.04 -17.55 -13.23
C GLY A 301 1.98 -18.08 -14.22
N GLN A 302 1.46 -19.29 -14.00
CA GLN A 302 0.45 -19.92 -14.88
C GLN A 302 -0.83 -19.09 -15.08
N ASP A 303 -1.07 -18.10 -14.21
CA ASP A 303 -2.23 -17.20 -14.23
C ASP A 303 -1.86 -15.71 -14.42
N ALA A 304 -0.59 -15.37 -14.69
CA ALA A 304 -0.18 -13.97 -14.86
C ALA A 304 -0.58 -13.47 -16.26
N GLU A 305 -1.31 -12.35 -16.33
CA GLU A 305 -1.53 -11.62 -17.59
C GLU A 305 -0.15 -11.26 -18.21
N ASP A 306 -0.01 -11.46 -19.52
CA ASP A 306 1.25 -11.33 -20.30
C ASP A 306 1.94 -9.94 -20.23
N ASP A 307 1.37 -8.97 -19.49
CA ASP A 307 1.77 -7.56 -19.48
C ASP A 307 2.57 -7.12 -18.23
N LEU A 308 2.77 -7.98 -17.22
CA LEU A 308 3.55 -7.60 -16.01
C LEU A 308 5.06 -7.53 -16.28
N PRO A 309 5.78 -6.50 -15.80
CA PRO A 309 7.20 -6.33 -16.04
C PRO A 309 8.06 -7.33 -15.25
N GLU A 310 9.01 -8.02 -15.89
CA GLU A 310 9.94 -8.96 -15.22
C GLU A 310 10.82 -8.29 -14.14
N SER A 311 11.07 -6.99 -14.28
CA SER A 311 11.88 -6.19 -13.36
C SER A 311 11.47 -4.73 -13.42
N LEU A 312 11.74 -4.01 -12.34
CA LEU A 312 11.43 -2.59 -12.19
C LEU A 312 12.70 -1.75 -12.11
N ARG A 313 12.59 -0.52 -12.61
CA ARG A 313 13.59 0.53 -12.42
C ARG A 313 13.31 1.26 -11.11
N PRO A 314 14.32 1.58 -10.29
CA PRO A 314 14.08 2.24 -9.01
C PRO A 314 13.29 3.56 -9.11
N ARG A 315 13.47 4.35 -10.17
CA ARG A 315 12.71 5.60 -10.37
C ARG A 315 11.23 5.40 -10.65
N ASP A 316 10.86 4.22 -11.15
CA ASP A 316 9.50 3.86 -11.55
C ASP A 316 8.85 2.94 -10.49
N ALA A 317 9.62 2.50 -9.49
CA ALA A 317 9.20 1.57 -8.46
C ALA A 317 8.64 2.27 -7.22
N GLU A 318 7.71 1.61 -6.56
CA GLU A 318 7.02 2.12 -5.37
C GLU A 318 7.00 1.06 -4.26
N VAL A 319 7.13 1.51 -3.01
CA VAL A 319 6.91 0.68 -1.81
C VAL A 319 5.65 1.16 -1.11
N VAL A 320 4.70 0.27 -0.86
CA VAL A 320 3.51 0.57 -0.06
C VAL A 320 3.83 0.48 1.43
N GLU A 321 3.56 1.54 2.17
CA GLU A 321 3.78 1.58 3.62
C GLU A 321 2.51 1.16 4.39
N GLY A 322 2.69 0.24 5.35
CA GLY A 322 1.59 -0.19 6.22
C GLY A 322 0.67 -1.27 5.61
N ALA A 323 1.11 -1.94 4.56
CA ALA A 323 0.43 -3.04 3.90
C ALA A 323 1.14 -4.39 4.16
N GLY A 324 0.37 -5.48 4.27
CA GLY A 324 0.91 -6.82 4.37
C GLY A 324 1.33 -7.39 3.00
N ALA A 325 2.04 -8.53 3.01
CA ALA A 325 2.47 -9.20 1.77
C ALA A 325 1.28 -9.57 0.85
N ASP A 326 0.18 -10.05 1.43
CA ASP A 326 -1.02 -10.37 0.66
C ASP A 326 -1.69 -9.13 0.06
N THR A 327 -1.78 -8.04 0.82
CA THR A 327 -2.31 -6.77 0.31
C THR A 327 -1.48 -6.24 -0.84
N VAL A 328 -0.15 -6.21 -0.70
CA VAL A 328 0.76 -5.74 -1.75
C VAL A 328 0.66 -6.62 -2.99
N ARG A 329 0.50 -7.94 -2.82
CA ARG A 329 0.32 -8.88 -3.94
C ARG A 329 -0.96 -8.58 -4.72
N VAL A 330 -2.10 -8.39 -4.06
CA VAL A 330 -3.37 -8.05 -4.73
C VAL A 330 -3.30 -6.67 -5.39
N LEU A 331 -2.74 -5.66 -4.70
CA LEU A 331 -2.56 -4.32 -5.27
C LEU A 331 -1.64 -4.32 -6.49
N ALA A 332 -0.61 -5.17 -6.51
CA ALA A 332 0.36 -5.23 -7.59
C ALA A 332 -0.20 -5.79 -8.90
N GLU A 333 -1.36 -6.47 -8.87
CA GLU A 333 -2.10 -6.87 -10.08
C GLU A 333 -2.61 -5.66 -10.87
N VAL A 334 -2.80 -4.51 -10.20
CA VAL A 334 -3.31 -3.27 -10.83
C VAL A 334 -2.33 -2.10 -10.72
N LEU A 335 -1.35 -2.21 -9.83
CA LEU A 335 -0.22 -1.28 -9.66
C LEU A 335 1.10 -2.04 -9.96
N PRO A 336 1.47 -2.22 -11.23
CA PRO A 336 2.62 -3.07 -11.61
C PRO A 336 3.98 -2.50 -11.18
N THR A 337 4.01 -1.28 -10.63
CA THR A 337 5.19 -0.58 -10.11
C THR A 337 5.55 -0.97 -8.67
N LEU A 338 4.73 -1.78 -8.00
CA LEU A 338 4.95 -2.13 -6.60
C LEU A 338 6.08 -3.13 -6.41
N LEU A 339 6.95 -2.86 -5.43
CA LEU A 339 7.93 -3.79 -4.90
C LEU A 339 7.33 -4.73 -3.85
N PRO A 340 7.94 -5.90 -3.57
CA PRO A 340 7.52 -6.79 -2.50
C PRO A 340 7.40 -6.10 -1.13
N ALA A 341 6.44 -6.55 -0.31
CA ALA A 341 6.25 -6.02 1.04
C ALA A 341 7.46 -6.26 1.97
N GLY A 342 7.58 -5.46 3.04
CA GLY A 342 8.66 -5.60 4.04
C GLY A 342 9.96 -4.90 3.65
N LEU A 343 9.98 -4.19 2.52
CA LEU A 343 11.14 -3.44 2.05
C LEU A 343 11.17 -1.97 2.52
N GLU A 344 10.16 -1.52 3.27
CA GLU A 344 9.99 -0.10 3.65
C GLU A 344 11.16 0.45 4.48
N ARG A 345 11.90 -0.41 5.18
CA ARG A 345 13.02 0.00 6.05
C ARG A 345 14.39 -0.04 5.38
N ARG A 346 14.48 -0.54 4.13
CA ARG A 346 15.75 -0.66 3.40
C ARG A 346 16.35 0.73 3.12
N ALA A 347 17.63 0.91 3.45
CA ALA A 347 18.34 2.18 3.24
C ALA A 347 18.75 2.35 1.77
N GLU A 348 18.94 1.24 1.07
CA GLU A 348 19.29 1.12 -0.32
C GLU A 348 18.20 1.72 -1.21
N LEU A 349 16.93 1.37 -0.95
CA LEU A 349 15.79 1.93 -1.68
C LEU A 349 15.65 3.44 -1.46
N ARG A 350 15.96 3.94 -0.25
CA ARG A 350 16.02 5.38 0.02
C ARG A 350 17.14 6.07 -0.75
N THR A 351 18.30 5.42 -0.85
CA THR A 351 19.46 5.94 -1.60
C THR A 351 19.14 6.04 -3.09
N LEU A 352 18.35 5.11 -3.62
CA LEU A 352 17.87 5.11 -5.01
C LEU A 352 16.70 6.05 -5.27
N GLY A 353 16.10 6.66 -4.24
CA GLY A 353 14.94 7.53 -4.37
C GLY A 353 13.64 6.81 -4.74
N VAL A 354 13.50 5.53 -4.38
CA VAL A 354 12.26 4.76 -4.60
C VAL A 354 11.11 5.42 -3.85
N ALA A 355 9.99 5.62 -4.54
CA ALA A 355 8.82 6.29 -3.98
C ALA A 355 8.17 5.44 -2.89
N ARG A 356 7.64 6.13 -1.87
CA ARG A 356 6.93 5.53 -0.74
C ARG A 356 5.50 6.00 -0.78
N VAL A 357 4.58 5.07 -0.84
CA VAL A 357 3.15 5.35 -1.00
C VAL A 357 2.45 4.85 0.27
N PRO A 358 1.85 5.75 1.07
CA PRO A 358 0.96 5.34 2.15
C PRO A 358 -0.15 4.41 1.63
N LEU A 359 -0.58 3.44 2.42
CA LEU A 359 -1.68 2.55 2.01
C LEU A 359 -2.95 3.33 1.61
N THR A 360 -3.26 4.45 2.28
CA THR A 360 -4.40 5.32 1.91
C THR A 360 -4.29 5.79 0.46
N ASP A 361 -3.15 6.36 0.07
CA ASP A 361 -2.90 6.84 -1.29
C ASP A 361 -2.96 5.70 -2.32
N ALA A 362 -2.49 4.49 -1.94
CA ALA A 362 -2.60 3.31 -2.81
C ALA A 362 -4.05 2.86 -3.01
N VAL A 363 -4.89 2.95 -1.98
CA VAL A 363 -6.33 2.67 -2.03
C VAL A 363 -7.06 3.74 -2.86
N ASP A 364 -6.73 5.01 -2.69
CA ASP A 364 -7.35 6.11 -3.44
C ASP A 364 -7.11 6.00 -4.96
N ARG A 365 -5.95 5.44 -5.36
CA ARG A 365 -5.65 5.14 -6.78
C ARG A 365 -6.54 4.05 -7.38
N LEU A 366 -7.26 3.28 -6.57
CA LEU A 366 -8.22 2.28 -7.05
C LEU A 366 -9.56 2.90 -7.47
N ALA A 367 -9.76 4.20 -7.22
CA ALA A 367 -10.97 4.90 -7.66
C ALA A 367 -11.11 4.85 -9.19
N GLY A 368 -12.29 4.44 -9.67
CA GLY A 368 -12.59 4.30 -11.09
C GLY A 368 -12.03 3.03 -11.75
N LEU A 369 -11.38 2.15 -10.99
CA LEU A 369 -10.91 0.87 -11.49
C LEU A 369 -12.10 -0.08 -11.74
N GLU A 370 -12.14 -0.68 -12.93
CA GLU A 370 -13.12 -1.71 -13.28
C GLU A 370 -12.49 -3.10 -13.12
N LYS A 371 -12.91 -3.80 -12.07
CA LYS A 371 -12.50 -5.20 -11.78
C LYS A 371 -13.71 -6.01 -11.35
N ALA A 372 -13.63 -7.32 -11.56
CA ALA A 372 -14.67 -8.25 -11.15
C ALA A 372 -14.90 -8.17 -9.62
N PRO A 373 -16.15 -8.27 -9.13
CA PRO A 373 -16.47 -8.22 -7.69
C PRO A 373 -15.64 -9.17 -6.82
N ALA A 374 -15.30 -10.37 -7.32
CA ALA A 374 -14.46 -11.34 -6.61
C ALA A 374 -13.01 -10.86 -6.37
N TRP A 375 -12.49 -9.97 -7.24
CA TRP A 375 -11.18 -9.35 -7.06
C TRP A 375 -11.22 -8.37 -5.88
N TRP A 376 -12.26 -7.55 -5.79
CA TRP A 376 -12.48 -6.63 -4.67
C TRP A 376 -12.63 -7.38 -3.35
N ARG A 377 -13.35 -8.50 -3.34
CA ARG A 377 -13.42 -9.39 -2.17
C ARG A 377 -12.03 -9.84 -1.72
N SER A 378 -11.19 -10.29 -2.65
CA SER A 378 -9.82 -10.72 -2.37
C SER A 378 -8.96 -9.60 -1.78
N LEU A 379 -9.15 -8.36 -2.27
CA LEU A 379 -8.53 -7.17 -1.68
C LEU A 379 -9.03 -6.95 -0.25
N TYR A 380 -10.33 -7.02 0.00
CA TYR A 380 -10.90 -6.83 1.34
C TYR A 380 -10.44 -7.90 2.35
N ASP A 381 -10.35 -9.16 1.91
CA ASP A 381 -9.79 -10.25 2.70
C ASP A 381 -8.33 -9.93 3.10
N SER A 382 -7.52 -9.42 2.15
CA SER A 382 -6.12 -9.07 2.38
C SER A 382 -5.91 -7.86 3.31
N LEU A 383 -6.92 -7.00 3.45
CA LEU A 383 -6.90 -5.80 4.29
C LEU A 383 -7.34 -6.08 5.74
N ALA A 384 -7.61 -7.34 6.10
CA ALA A 384 -8.00 -7.71 7.44
C ALA A 384 -6.93 -7.30 8.48
N GLY A 385 -7.35 -6.49 9.47
CA GLY A 385 -6.48 -6.01 10.55
C GLY A 385 -5.77 -4.68 10.27
N VAL A 386 -5.96 -4.09 9.10
CA VAL A 386 -5.56 -2.70 8.81
C VAL A 386 -6.47 -1.73 9.58
N ASP A 387 -5.88 -0.60 9.99
CA ASP A 387 -6.59 0.51 10.63
C ASP A 387 -7.73 1.05 9.74
N PRO A 388 -9.00 1.02 10.20
CA PRO A 388 -10.16 1.49 9.46
C PRO A 388 -10.02 2.89 8.86
N ASP A 389 -9.35 3.82 9.55
CA ASP A 389 -9.21 5.21 9.11
C ASP A 389 -8.44 5.33 7.79
N ARG A 390 -7.59 4.34 7.48
CA ARG A 390 -6.81 4.28 6.22
C ARG A 390 -7.60 3.74 5.04
N LEU A 391 -8.79 3.20 5.28
CA LEU A 391 -9.61 2.49 4.29
C LEU A 391 -10.93 3.20 3.96
N SER A 392 -11.06 4.47 4.35
CA SER A 392 -12.29 5.25 4.13
C SER A 392 -12.61 5.47 2.64
N GLY A 393 -11.59 5.55 1.78
CA GLY A 393 -11.72 5.69 0.32
C GLY A 393 -11.89 4.39 -0.46
N LEU A 394 -12.06 3.24 0.22
CA LEU A 394 -12.10 1.94 -0.42
C LEU A 394 -13.29 1.83 -1.39
N PRO A 395 -13.06 1.56 -2.69
CA PRO A 395 -14.15 1.39 -3.64
C PRO A 395 -14.98 0.15 -3.31
N VAL A 396 -16.29 0.24 -3.50
CA VAL A 396 -17.25 -0.86 -3.30
C VAL A 396 -18.06 -1.09 -4.57
N PRO A 397 -17.93 -2.26 -5.23
CA PRO A 397 -18.80 -2.67 -6.32
C PRO A 397 -20.23 -2.83 -5.84
N LEU A 398 -21.17 -2.25 -6.60
CA LEU A 398 -22.60 -2.31 -6.33
C LEU A 398 -23.26 -3.39 -7.20
N ALA A 399 -24.45 -3.85 -6.78
CA ALA A 399 -25.22 -4.86 -7.48
C ALA A 399 -25.68 -4.41 -8.89
N ASP A 400 -25.81 -3.09 -9.09
CA ASP A 400 -26.18 -2.45 -10.37
C ASP A 400 -25.01 -2.29 -11.36
N GLY A 401 -23.84 -2.82 -11.02
CA GLY A 401 -22.62 -2.76 -11.84
C GLY A 401 -21.81 -1.47 -11.69
N ARG A 402 -22.29 -0.47 -10.94
CA ARG A 402 -21.51 0.73 -10.61
C ARG A 402 -20.54 0.45 -9.46
N THR A 403 -19.61 1.36 -9.23
CA THR A 403 -18.70 1.34 -8.07
C THR A 403 -18.85 2.65 -7.31
N THR A 404 -19.07 2.59 -6.01
CA THR A 404 -19.06 3.78 -5.13
C THR A 404 -17.74 3.89 -4.39
N ILE A 405 -17.32 5.11 -4.06
CA ILE A 405 -16.15 5.35 -3.23
C ILE A 405 -16.59 5.37 -1.77
N GLY A 406 -15.95 4.53 -0.96
CA GLY A 406 -16.19 4.43 0.46
C GLY A 406 -17.37 3.49 0.82
N PRO A 407 -17.24 2.71 1.89
CA PRO A 407 -18.27 1.73 2.31
C PRO A 407 -19.41 2.34 3.13
N ARG A 408 -19.30 3.59 3.57
CA ARG A 408 -20.39 4.26 4.32
C ARG A 408 -21.61 4.43 3.43
N GLN A 409 -22.80 4.25 4.01
CA GLN A 409 -24.09 4.30 3.30
C GLN A 409 -24.25 3.19 2.23
N VAL A 410 -23.41 2.16 2.25
CA VAL A 410 -23.60 0.94 1.46
C VAL A 410 -24.34 -0.09 2.28
N LEU A 411 -25.32 -0.73 1.66
CA LEU A 411 -26.06 -1.86 2.21
C LEU A 411 -25.41 -3.18 1.79
N LEU A 412 -25.13 -4.06 2.74
CA LEU A 412 -24.58 -5.38 2.49
C LEU A 412 -25.73 -6.40 2.35
N PRO A 413 -25.70 -7.26 1.31
CA PRO A 413 -26.62 -8.39 1.22
C PRO A 413 -26.57 -9.21 2.52
N SER A 414 -27.72 -9.41 3.16
CA SER A 414 -27.83 -10.15 4.41
C SER A 414 -28.85 -11.30 4.27
N PRO A 415 -28.77 -12.35 5.10
CA PRO A 415 -29.77 -13.42 5.09
C PRO A 415 -31.18 -12.93 5.44
N GLU A 416 -31.28 -11.88 6.26
CA GLU A 416 -32.53 -11.20 6.63
C GLU A 416 -33.06 -10.33 5.48
N ALA A 417 -32.18 -9.89 4.57
CA ALA A 417 -32.53 -9.18 3.34
C ALA A 417 -33.02 -10.12 2.22
N ALA A 418 -33.12 -11.43 2.45
CA ALA A 418 -33.51 -12.39 1.41
C ALA A 418 -34.94 -12.16 0.88
N SER A 419 -35.78 -11.38 1.58
CA SER A 419 -37.09 -10.93 1.10
C SER A 419 -37.03 -9.66 0.22
N LEU A 420 -35.89 -8.97 0.14
CA LEU A 420 -35.74 -7.73 -0.60
C LEU A 420 -35.13 -7.97 -1.96
N ASP A 421 -35.84 -7.58 -3.01
CA ASP A 421 -35.32 -7.62 -4.37
C ASP A 421 -34.23 -6.54 -4.55
N PRO A 422 -32.98 -6.91 -4.88
CA PRO A 422 -31.92 -5.94 -5.13
C PRO A 422 -32.25 -4.93 -6.23
N GLU A 423 -33.09 -5.30 -7.20
CA GLU A 423 -33.53 -4.40 -8.27
C GLU A 423 -34.44 -3.29 -7.72
N VAL A 424 -35.36 -3.63 -6.82
CA VAL A 424 -36.24 -2.67 -6.13
C VAL A 424 -35.41 -1.70 -5.27
N LEU A 425 -34.43 -2.20 -4.51
CA LEU A 425 -33.53 -1.36 -3.72
C LEU A 425 -32.72 -0.38 -4.59
N THR A 426 -32.32 -0.82 -5.78
CA THR A 426 -31.59 0.01 -6.73
C THR A 426 -32.49 1.12 -7.30
N ARG A 427 -33.74 0.81 -7.66
CA ARG A 427 -34.76 1.77 -8.11
C ARG A 427 -35.12 2.81 -7.03
N LEU A 428 -35.04 2.42 -5.75
CA LEU A 428 -35.10 3.34 -4.59
C LEU A 428 -33.83 4.19 -4.40
N GLY A 429 -32.83 4.09 -5.29
CA GLY A 429 -31.57 4.85 -5.19
C GLY A 429 -30.63 4.36 -4.09
N LEU A 430 -30.83 3.15 -3.56
CA LEU A 430 -29.98 2.58 -2.51
C LEU A 430 -28.73 1.94 -3.09
N LYS A 431 -27.61 2.09 -2.37
CA LYS A 431 -26.32 1.52 -2.75
C LYS A 431 -26.18 0.14 -2.12
N VAL A 432 -26.51 -0.91 -2.86
CA VAL A 432 -26.35 -2.30 -2.40
C VAL A 432 -25.04 -2.88 -2.93
N ALA A 433 -24.18 -3.38 -2.04
CA ALA A 433 -22.93 -4.03 -2.45
C ALA A 433 -23.21 -5.29 -3.28
N HIS A 434 -22.39 -5.52 -4.30
CA HIS A 434 -22.48 -6.74 -5.11
C HIS A 434 -22.25 -7.99 -4.21
N PRO A 435 -23.06 -9.06 -4.32
CA PRO A 435 -22.98 -10.23 -3.44
C PRO A 435 -21.58 -10.87 -3.41
N ASP A 436 -20.94 -10.99 -4.57
CA ASP A 436 -19.57 -11.55 -4.66
C ASP A 436 -18.48 -10.65 -4.05
N ALA A 437 -18.76 -9.36 -3.81
CA ALA A 437 -17.85 -8.42 -3.13
C ALA A 437 -18.21 -8.20 -1.65
N ALA A 438 -19.37 -8.69 -1.17
CA ALA A 438 -19.84 -8.47 0.19
C ALA A 438 -18.90 -9.11 1.22
N HIS A 439 -18.35 -8.30 2.14
CA HIS A 439 -17.29 -8.73 3.05
C HIS A 439 -17.42 -8.08 4.45
N PRO A 440 -17.14 -8.81 5.56
CA PRO A 440 -17.25 -8.26 6.93
C PRO A 440 -16.37 -7.04 7.22
N LEU A 441 -15.32 -6.80 6.44
CA LEU A 441 -14.53 -5.57 6.55
C LEU A 441 -15.38 -4.33 6.23
N LEU A 442 -16.26 -4.41 5.23
CA LEU A 442 -17.09 -3.27 4.82
C LEU A 442 -18.02 -2.83 5.96
N GLU A 443 -18.58 -3.79 6.71
CA GLU A 443 -19.40 -3.52 7.89
C GLU A 443 -18.60 -2.77 8.97
N LYS A 444 -17.36 -3.20 9.24
CA LYS A 444 -16.45 -2.49 10.17
C LYS A 444 -16.10 -1.07 9.72
N LEU A 445 -16.17 -0.80 8.42
CA LEU A 445 -15.91 0.52 7.83
C LEU A 445 -17.18 1.40 7.73
N GLY A 446 -18.34 0.90 8.17
CA GLY A 446 -19.59 1.64 8.24
C GLY A 446 -20.63 1.31 7.16
N ALA A 447 -20.45 0.22 6.41
CA ALA A 447 -21.55 -0.38 5.66
C ALA A 447 -22.54 -1.03 6.64
N LEU A 448 -23.81 -1.07 6.29
CA LEU A 448 -24.86 -1.66 7.13
C LEU A 448 -25.41 -2.92 6.46
N PRO A 449 -25.81 -3.96 7.21
CA PRO A 449 -26.59 -5.04 6.63
C PRO A 449 -27.92 -4.48 6.09
N ALA A 450 -28.37 -4.99 4.95
CA ALA A 450 -29.62 -4.59 4.29
C ALA A 450 -30.87 -5.12 5.03
N THR A 451 -30.97 -4.93 6.35
CA THR A 451 -32.16 -5.35 7.11
C THR A 451 -33.35 -4.44 6.76
N PRO A 452 -34.61 -4.93 6.88
CA PRO A 452 -35.79 -4.13 6.58
C PRO A 452 -35.81 -2.76 7.28
N ARG A 453 -35.45 -2.74 8.57
CA ARG A 453 -35.35 -1.48 9.34
C ARG A 453 -34.22 -0.56 8.86
N ALA A 454 -33.06 -1.11 8.49
CA ALA A 454 -31.95 -0.30 7.96
C ALA A 454 -32.29 0.31 6.59
N VAL A 455 -33.05 -0.40 5.77
CA VAL A 455 -33.56 0.10 4.48
C VAL A 455 -34.57 1.22 4.70
N LEU A 456 -35.59 1.00 5.54
CA LEU A 456 -36.64 2.00 5.84
C LEU A 456 -36.08 3.32 6.38
N THR A 457 -35.06 3.25 7.22
CA THR A 457 -34.46 4.43 7.87
C THR A 457 -33.49 5.19 6.96
N THR A 458 -33.34 4.78 5.70
CA THR A 458 -32.53 5.52 4.74
C THR A 458 -33.22 6.81 4.30
N PRO A 459 -32.46 7.90 4.07
CA PRO A 459 -33.02 9.15 3.56
C PRO A 459 -33.75 8.99 2.22
N GLN A 460 -33.32 8.05 1.37
CA GLN A 460 -33.91 7.79 0.06
C GLN A 460 -35.32 7.22 0.18
N VAL A 461 -35.54 6.23 1.05
CA VAL A 461 -36.89 5.66 1.27
C VAL A 461 -37.82 6.72 1.87
N ARG A 462 -37.34 7.50 2.84
CA ARG A 462 -38.13 8.60 3.40
C ARG A 462 -38.51 9.65 2.36
N ALA A 463 -37.60 9.99 1.44
CA ALA A 463 -37.88 10.92 0.36
C ALA A 463 -38.87 10.34 -0.67
N ALA A 464 -38.77 9.04 -0.98
CA ALA A 464 -39.70 8.36 -1.89
C ALA A 464 -41.12 8.33 -1.30
N VAL A 465 -41.27 8.05 -0.01
CA VAL A 465 -42.57 8.09 0.68
C VAL A 465 -43.17 9.50 0.69
N ALA A 466 -42.37 10.51 1.01
CA ALA A 466 -42.84 11.90 1.01
C ALA A 466 -43.32 12.37 -0.38
N ALA A 467 -42.72 11.87 -1.46
CA ALA A 467 -43.09 12.20 -2.83
C ALA A 467 -44.17 11.27 -3.42
N SER A 468 -44.68 10.30 -2.67
CA SER A 468 -45.55 9.23 -3.21
C SER A 468 -46.94 9.71 -3.62
N LEU A 469 -47.43 10.82 -3.06
CA LEU A 469 -48.72 11.42 -3.38
C LEU A 469 -48.65 12.32 -4.63
N ASP A 470 -47.50 12.97 -4.85
CA ASP A 470 -47.26 13.91 -5.96
C ASP A 470 -47.10 13.21 -7.32
N ASP A 471 -47.05 11.88 -7.35
CA ASP A 471 -46.89 11.09 -8.57
C ASP A 471 -48.22 11.00 -9.35
N GLU A 472 -48.78 12.15 -9.73
CA GLU A 472 -49.91 12.29 -10.65
C GLU A 472 -49.50 11.84 -12.07
N GLY A 473 -49.23 10.55 -12.30
CA GLY A 473 -49.22 9.91 -13.62
C GLY A 473 -48.62 10.73 -14.78
N GLY A 474 -47.53 11.47 -14.52
CA GLY A 474 -47.28 12.74 -15.17
C GLY A 474 -45.82 13.01 -15.50
N THR A 475 -45.26 12.22 -16.43
CA THR A 475 -44.15 12.67 -17.28
C THR A 475 -42.81 12.97 -16.57
N ASN A 476 -42.35 12.11 -15.64
CA ASN A 476 -40.91 12.00 -15.40
C ASN A 476 -40.34 10.94 -16.36
N TRP A 477 -39.44 11.37 -17.25
CA TRP A 477 -38.79 10.56 -18.28
C TRP A 477 -37.69 9.63 -17.71
N GLU A 478 -37.79 9.22 -16.44
CA GLU A 478 -36.87 8.27 -15.81
C GLU A 478 -37.61 6.95 -15.62
N GLU A 479 -37.44 6.01 -16.56
CA GLU A 479 -38.05 4.66 -16.57
C GLU A 479 -37.66 3.77 -15.36
N ASP A 480 -36.95 4.31 -14.36
CA ASP A 480 -36.23 3.56 -13.31
C ASP A 480 -36.72 3.82 -11.87
N VAL A 481 -37.83 4.53 -11.63
CA VAL A 481 -38.40 4.78 -10.29
C VAL A 481 -39.63 3.88 -10.05
N LEU A 482 -39.88 3.49 -8.79
CA LEU A 482 -41.09 2.75 -8.42
C LEU A 482 -42.32 3.66 -8.55
N ASP A 483 -43.41 3.13 -9.08
CA ASP A 483 -44.72 3.80 -8.98
C ASP A 483 -45.29 3.71 -7.55
N ALA A 484 -46.39 4.43 -7.28
CA ALA A 484 -47.00 4.50 -5.97
C ALA A 484 -47.45 3.12 -5.43
N GLU A 485 -47.96 2.23 -6.28
CA GLU A 485 -48.43 0.90 -5.88
C GLU A 485 -47.24 -0.01 -5.51
N GLU A 486 -46.21 -0.05 -6.36
CA GLU A 486 -44.97 -0.80 -6.12
C GLU A 486 -44.23 -0.28 -4.86
N LEU A 487 -44.22 1.05 -4.67
CA LEU A 487 -43.64 1.67 -3.48
C LEU A 487 -44.43 1.31 -2.21
N ALA A 488 -45.76 1.39 -2.25
CA ALA A 488 -46.62 1.02 -1.13
C ALA A 488 -46.41 -0.44 -0.71
N ASP A 489 -46.42 -1.37 -1.67
CA ASP A 489 -46.15 -2.79 -1.42
C ASP A 489 -44.75 -3.02 -0.82
N THR A 490 -43.74 -2.31 -1.34
CA THR A 490 -42.37 -2.42 -0.85
C THR A 490 -42.25 -1.90 0.58
N VAL A 491 -42.81 -0.73 0.88
CA VAL A 491 -42.76 -0.11 2.21
C VAL A 491 -43.55 -0.94 3.21
N LEU A 492 -44.77 -1.39 2.89
CA LEU A 492 -45.57 -2.25 3.77
C LEU A 492 -44.87 -3.60 4.03
N GLY A 493 -44.19 -4.15 3.02
CA GLY A 493 -43.33 -5.33 3.17
C GLY A 493 -42.19 -5.11 4.15
N LEU A 494 -41.47 -4.00 3.99
CA LEU A 494 -40.39 -3.61 4.88
C LEU A 494 -40.89 -3.35 6.31
N VAL A 495 -42.03 -2.69 6.48
CA VAL A 495 -42.65 -2.36 7.77
C VAL A 495 -43.04 -3.63 8.53
N ARG A 496 -43.70 -4.58 7.83
CA ARG A 496 -44.03 -5.90 8.37
C ARG A 496 -42.78 -6.67 8.77
N ASP A 497 -41.78 -6.74 7.89
CA ASP A 497 -40.57 -7.53 8.13
C ASP A 497 -39.64 -6.87 9.18
N ALA A 498 -39.70 -5.55 9.34
CA ALA A 498 -39.06 -4.81 10.42
C ALA A 498 -39.79 -4.94 11.77
N GLY A 499 -41.06 -5.39 11.75
CA GLY A 499 -41.92 -5.51 12.92
C GLY A 499 -42.18 -4.17 13.59
N LEU A 500 -42.45 -3.12 12.81
CA LEU A 500 -42.77 -1.79 13.36
C LEU A 500 -44.16 -1.78 13.97
N ASP A 501 -44.30 -1.10 15.11
CA ASP A 501 -45.57 -0.79 15.74
C ASP A 501 -46.08 0.61 15.29
N ALA A 502 -47.38 0.85 15.46
CA ALA A 502 -47.98 2.16 15.22
C ALA A 502 -47.29 3.27 16.03
N GLY A 503 -46.78 4.28 15.33
CA GLY A 503 -46.07 5.42 15.91
C GLY A 503 -44.55 5.23 16.04
N ASP A 504 -43.97 4.09 15.63
CA ASP A 504 -42.52 3.89 15.61
C ASP A 504 -41.81 4.83 14.62
N GLU A 505 -42.37 4.98 13.42
CA GLU A 505 -41.84 5.81 12.33
C GLU A 505 -42.97 6.69 11.76
N PRO A 506 -43.34 7.78 12.45
CA PRO A 506 -44.58 8.52 12.19
C PRO A 506 -44.65 9.17 10.79
N TRP A 507 -43.51 9.40 10.15
CA TRP A 507 -43.42 9.93 8.78
C TRP A 507 -43.97 8.97 7.72
N LEU A 508 -44.17 7.70 8.05
CA LEU A 508 -44.83 6.73 7.15
C LEU A 508 -46.30 7.07 6.87
N GLY A 509 -46.91 7.96 7.67
CA GLY A 509 -48.26 8.51 7.43
C GLY A 509 -48.43 9.18 6.07
N ALA A 510 -47.33 9.64 5.47
CA ALA A 510 -47.33 10.27 4.15
C ALA A 510 -47.42 9.27 2.98
N LEU A 511 -47.30 7.96 3.24
CA LEU A 511 -47.32 6.95 2.18
C LEU A 511 -48.66 6.98 1.45
N ALA A 512 -48.64 7.25 0.15
CA ALA A 512 -49.83 7.22 -0.68
C ALA A 512 -50.34 5.78 -0.83
N LEU A 513 -51.58 5.55 -0.42
CA LEU A 513 -52.28 4.29 -0.55
C LEU A 513 -53.60 4.51 -1.30
N PRO A 514 -54.08 3.55 -2.09
CA PRO A 514 -55.40 3.63 -2.69
C PRO A 514 -56.50 3.56 -1.62
N ASP A 515 -57.47 4.46 -1.71
CA ASP A 515 -58.69 4.42 -0.94
C ASP A 515 -59.75 3.47 -1.56
N GLU A 516 -60.94 3.43 -0.98
CA GLU A 516 -62.05 2.58 -1.44
C GLU A 516 -62.60 2.92 -2.84
N ASP A 517 -62.30 4.11 -3.36
CA ASP A 517 -62.62 4.55 -4.72
C ASP A 517 -61.42 4.38 -5.69
N GLY A 518 -60.26 4.00 -5.16
CA GLY A 518 -59.01 3.82 -5.89
C GLY A 518 -58.20 5.11 -6.10
N GLU A 519 -58.54 6.18 -5.39
CA GLU A 519 -57.78 7.44 -5.37
C GLU A 519 -56.61 7.34 -4.38
N LEU A 520 -55.46 7.92 -4.73
CA LEU A 520 -54.29 7.90 -3.84
C LEU A 520 -54.47 8.92 -2.72
N SER A 521 -54.45 8.45 -1.48
CA SER A 521 -54.56 9.25 -0.27
C SER A 521 -53.43 8.92 0.71
N PRO A 522 -52.96 9.87 1.54
CA PRO A 522 -51.99 9.57 2.59
C PRO A 522 -52.50 8.49 3.55
N ALA A 523 -51.65 7.51 3.87
CA ALA A 523 -51.97 6.42 4.79
C ALA A 523 -52.49 6.94 6.14
N GLY A 524 -51.96 8.05 6.64
CA GLY A 524 -52.38 8.71 7.86
C GLY A 524 -53.82 9.24 7.85
N GLU A 525 -54.45 9.36 6.68
CA GLU A 525 -55.81 9.91 6.52
C GLU A 525 -56.85 8.83 6.22
N LEU A 526 -56.41 7.58 6.03
CA LEU A 526 -57.27 6.45 5.73
C LEU A 526 -57.69 5.69 6.99
N VAL A 527 -58.88 5.09 6.92
CA VAL A 527 -59.42 4.23 7.98
C VAL A 527 -59.34 2.76 7.58
N PHE A 528 -58.98 1.88 8.52
CA PHE A 528 -58.97 0.44 8.25
C PHE A 528 -60.41 -0.11 8.19
N PRO A 529 -60.84 -0.74 7.08
CA PRO A 529 -62.21 -1.20 6.92
C PRO A 529 -62.61 -2.24 7.96
N GLY A 530 -63.72 -2.01 8.66
CA GLY A 530 -64.23 -2.88 9.72
C GLY A 530 -63.41 -2.90 11.02
N GLY A 531 -62.38 -2.06 11.13
CA GLY A 531 -61.56 -1.85 12.33
C GLY A 531 -62.32 -1.19 13.49
N PRO A 532 -61.75 -1.20 14.71
CA PRO A 532 -62.35 -0.56 15.88
C PRO A 532 -62.77 0.90 15.69
N PHE A 533 -61.94 1.73 15.04
CA PHE A 533 -62.27 3.14 14.80
C PHE A 533 -63.38 3.31 13.76
N ALA A 534 -63.33 2.56 12.65
CA ALA A 534 -64.35 2.56 11.60
C ALA A 534 -65.77 2.28 12.11
N ARG A 535 -65.92 1.50 13.20
CA ARG A 535 -67.23 1.17 13.80
C ARG A 535 -67.83 2.28 14.64
N VAL A 536 -67.01 3.20 15.12
CA VAL A 536 -67.45 4.29 16.00
C VAL A 536 -67.49 5.65 15.29
N MET A 537 -66.80 5.77 14.16
CA MET A 537 -66.84 6.94 13.28
C MET A 537 -68.22 7.06 12.60
N ARG A 538 -68.67 8.29 12.31
CA ARG A 538 -69.85 8.50 11.45
C ARG A 538 -69.55 8.01 10.02
N GLU A 539 -70.60 7.58 9.33
CA GLU A 539 -70.51 7.14 7.94
C GLU A 539 -70.00 8.28 7.04
N ASP A 540 -69.11 7.95 6.10
CA ASP A 540 -68.53 8.86 5.09
C ASP A 540 -67.68 10.05 5.61
N GLU A 541 -67.17 10.02 6.85
CA GLU A 541 -66.28 11.09 7.36
C GLU A 541 -64.82 10.97 6.88
N LEU A 542 -64.31 9.73 6.77
CA LEU A 542 -62.97 9.43 6.24
C LEU A 542 -63.06 8.24 5.30
N ALA A 543 -62.27 8.27 4.23
CA ALA A 543 -62.20 7.18 3.27
C ALA A 543 -61.57 5.93 3.91
N ALA A 544 -62.11 4.75 3.57
CA ALA A 544 -61.47 3.50 3.92
C ALA A 544 -60.29 3.21 2.98
N VAL A 545 -59.24 2.57 3.49
CA VAL A 545 -58.20 2.00 2.61
C VAL A 545 -58.81 0.91 1.73
N ASP A 546 -58.31 0.77 0.50
CA ASP A 546 -58.75 -0.25 -0.46
C ASP A 546 -58.88 -1.65 0.20
N ALA A 547 -59.98 -2.33 -0.11
CA ALA A 547 -60.34 -3.58 0.54
C ALA A 547 -59.38 -4.73 0.18
N GLU A 548 -58.84 -4.75 -1.04
CA GLU A 548 -57.87 -5.78 -1.45
C GLU A 548 -56.53 -5.57 -0.73
N LEU A 549 -56.08 -4.31 -0.61
CA LEU A 549 -54.89 -3.95 0.15
C LEU A 549 -55.03 -4.28 1.65
N ALA A 550 -56.20 -3.97 2.23
CA ALA A 550 -56.52 -4.29 3.63
C ALA A 550 -56.51 -5.80 3.90
N GLU A 551 -57.06 -6.61 2.99
CA GLU A 551 -57.05 -8.08 3.09
C GLU A 551 -55.62 -8.64 2.96
N LYS A 552 -54.81 -8.07 2.06
CA LYS A 552 -53.43 -8.50 1.80
C LYS A 552 -52.49 -8.24 2.98
N TRP A 553 -52.51 -7.03 3.53
CA TRP A 553 -51.53 -6.59 4.53
C TRP A 553 -52.00 -6.74 5.97
N GLY A 554 -53.32 -6.71 6.20
CA GLY A 554 -53.89 -6.75 7.54
C GLY A 554 -53.64 -5.47 8.35
N PRO A 555 -54.17 -5.42 9.58
CA PRO A 555 -54.22 -4.17 10.34
C PRO A 555 -52.86 -3.70 10.86
N ASP A 556 -51.91 -4.59 11.17
CA ASP A 556 -50.67 -4.20 11.87
C ASP A 556 -49.71 -3.38 10.99
N PRO A 557 -49.33 -3.79 9.76
CA PRO A 557 -48.44 -2.99 8.90
C PRO A 557 -49.09 -1.68 8.44
N LEU A 558 -50.42 -1.70 8.19
CA LEU A 558 -51.18 -0.50 7.82
C LEU A 558 -51.24 0.50 8.98
N ALA A 559 -51.48 0.04 10.22
CA ALA A 559 -51.43 0.89 11.40
C ALA A 559 -50.03 1.47 11.66
N ALA A 560 -48.98 0.69 11.40
CA ALA A 560 -47.60 1.18 11.47
C ALA A 560 -47.30 2.30 10.45
N CYS A 561 -47.99 2.30 9.30
CA CYS A 561 -47.95 3.38 8.31
C CYS A 561 -48.93 4.52 8.60
N GLY A 562 -49.69 4.48 9.70
CA GLY A 562 -50.60 5.57 10.11
C GLY A 562 -52.08 5.34 9.80
N VAL A 563 -52.46 4.26 9.11
CA VAL A 563 -53.88 3.94 8.83
C VAL A 563 -54.63 3.74 10.15
N LEU A 564 -55.79 4.39 10.26
CA LEU A 564 -56.60 4.43 11.47
C LEU A 564 -57.34 3.09 11.71
N VAL A 565 -56.66 2.15 12.37
CA VAL A 565 -57.29 0.94 12.93
C VAL A 565 -58.03 1.27 14.23
N THR A 566 -57.43 2.12 15.05
CA THR A 566 -58.00 2.71 16.28
C THR A 566 -57.73 4.22 16.24
N PHE A 567 -58.24 4.99 17.21
CA PHE A 567 -57.87 6.40 17.36
C PHE A 567 -56.34 6.60 17.33
N ALA A 568 -55.90 7.65 16.64
CA ALA A 568 -54.51 8.08 16.63
C ALA A 568 -54.21 9.08 17.76
N LEU A 569 -52.94 9.13 18.14
CA LEU A 569 -52.42 10.10 19.11
C LEU A 569 -51.61 11.16 18.39
N VAL A 570 -51.94 12.43 18.65
CA VAL A 570 -51.06 13.55 18.38
C VAL A 570 -50.05 13.65 19.52
N ARG A 571 -48.77 13.72 19.18
CA ARG A 571 -47.66 13.87 20.12
C ARG A 571 -46.78 15.04 19.71
N ALA A 572 -47.10 16.22 20.21
CA ALA A 572 -46.39 17.45 19.89
C ALA A 572 -45.53 17.91 21.08
N THR A 573 -44.26 18.25 20.83
CA THR A 573 -43.32 18.74 21.87
C THR A 573 -43.07 20.22 21.71
N ASP A 574 -42.83 20.92 22.82
CA ASP A 574 -42.51 22.36 22.84
C ASP A 574 -43.53 23.22 22.08
N VAL A 575 -44.82 22.93 22.29
CA VAL A 575 -45.93 23.62 21.63
C VAL A 575 -46.16 24.99 22.27
N VAL A 576 -46.04 26.04 21.48
CA VAL A 576 -46.39 27.40 21.90
C VAL A 576 -47.91 27.46 22.07
N LEU A 577 -48.38 27.86 23.27
CA LEU A 577 -49.80 28.04 23.53
C LEU A 577 -50.24 29.43 23.07
N ASP A 578 -50.41 29.57 21.76
CA ASP A 578 -51.00 30.73 21.10
C ASP A 578 -52.20 30.25 20.27
N PRO A 579 -53.45 30.59 20.64
CA PRO A 579 -54.65 30.13 19.94
C PRO A 579 -54.63 30.48 18.44
N ASP A 580 -54.03 31.62 18.06
CA ASP A 580 -53.95 32.06 16.67
C ASP A 580 -52.92 31.25 15.84
N GLU A 581 -52.01 30.52 16.49
CA GLU A 581 -50.98 29.68 15.83
C GLU A 581 -51.29 28.17 15.90
N LEU A 582 -52.38 27.77 16.56
CA LEU A 582 -52.80 26.37 16.72
C LEU A 582 -53.82 25.95 15.65
N GLU A 583 -53.50 26.25 14.39
CA GLU A 583 -54.21 25.74 13.21
C GLU A 583 -53.45 24.54 12.60
N PRO A 584 -54.12 23.60 11.91
CA PRO A 584 -53.44 22.55 11.16
C PRO A 584 -52.35 23.13 10.23
N ARG A 585 -51.17 22.52 10.23
CA ARG A 585 -50.07 22.95 9.37
C ARG A 585 -50.43 22.74 7.90
N GLU A 586 -50.00 23.66 7.04
CA GLU A 586 -50.01 23.44 5.60
C GLU A 586 -49.03 22.32 5.25
N GLY A 587 -49.54 21.18 4.80
CA GLY A 587 -48.76 20.00 4.40
C GLY A 587 -49.62 19.00 3.63
N ASP A 588 -48.96 18.02 3.01
CA ASP A 588 -49.62 17.06 2.11
C ASP A 588 -50.33 15.92 2.87
N PHE A 589 -50.13 15.84 4.19
CA PHE A 589 -50.80 14.87 5.06
C PHE A 589 -50.89 15.34 6.51
N ALA A 590 -51.81 14.74 7.27
CA ALA A 590 -51.96 14.92 8.71
C ALA A 590 -50.72 14.47 9.52
N GLU A 591 -49.82 15.41 9.85
CA GLU A 591 -48.61 15.12 10.62
C GLU A 591 -48.92 14.68 12.07
N PRO A 592 -48.30 13.61 12.58
CA PRO A 592 -48.61 13.02 13.89
C PRO A 592 -48.16 13.86 15.09
N ASP A 593 -47.34 14.89 14.88
CA ASP A 593 -46.93 15.87 15.90
C ASP A 593 -47.58 17.25 15.70
N ASP A 594 -48.61 17.34 14.85
CA ASP A 594 -49.36 18.56 14.64
C ASP A 594 -50.54 18.66 15.63
N ALA A 595 -50.38 19.57 16.61
CA ALA A 595 -51.42 19.89 17.57
C ALA A 595 -52.63 20.59 16.92
N GLY A 596 -52.45 21.24 15.77
CA GLY A 596 -53.52 21.91 15.03
C GLY A 596 -54.61 20.97 14.51
N LEU A 597 -54.29 19.68 14.32
CA LEU A 597 -55.26 18.64 13.92
C LEU A 597 -56.32 18.32 14.98
N LEU A 598 -56.16 18.84 16.21
CA LEU A 598 -57.08 18.58 17.30
C LEU A 598 -58.28 19.54 17.23
N ASP A 599 -59.49 19.00 17.18
CA ASP A 599 -60.73 19.78 17.17
C ASP A 599 -60.85 20.80 18.33
N ALA A 600 -61.07 22.07 18.00
CA ALA A 600 -61.17 23.17 18.97
C ALA A 600 -59.96 23.29 19.93
N VAL A 601 -58.75 22.99 19.43
CA VAL A 601 -57.49 23.13 20.20
C VAL A 601 -57.16 24.57 20.55
N ASP A 602 -57.55 25.52 19.70
CA ASP A 602 -57.54 26.96 19.94
C ASP A 602 -58.34 27.30 21.21
N VAL A 603 -59.55 26.75 21.34
CA VAL A 603 -60.42 26.95 22.51
C VAL A 603 -59.81 26.28 23.75
N TRP A 604 -59.20 25.10 23.62
CA TRP A 604 -58.45 24.49 24.72
C TRP A 604 -57.28 25.36 25.17
N SER A 605 -56.56 25.96 24.22
CA SER A 605 -55.45 26.88 24.48
C SER A 605 -55.94 28.14 25.22
N GLU A 606 -57.02 28.77 24.76
CA GLU A 606 -57.67 29.89 25.46
C GLU A 606 -58.06 29.52 26.90
N ASP A 607 -58.74 28.38 27.10
CA ASP A 607 -59.13 27.88 28.43
C ASP A 607 -57.93 27.63 29.36
N VAL A 608 -56.78 27.26 28.79
CA VAL A 608 -55.52 27.10 29.53
C VAL A 608 -54.91 28.47 29.86
N LEU A 609 -54.87 29.39 28.90
CA LEU A 609 -54.32 30.74 29.06
C LEU A 609 -55.12 31.56 30.08
N ASP A 610 -56.44 31.42 30.13
CA ASP A 610 -57.33 32.07 31.12
C ASP A 610 -56.96 31.76 32.59
N ARG A 611 -56.16 30.71 32.82
CA ARG A 611 -55.68 30.33 34.15
C ARG A 611 -54.39 31.05 34.54
N PHE A 612 -53.73 31.71 33.61
CA PHE A 612 -52.44 32.37 33.77
C PHE A 612 -52.59 33.88 33.64
N PRO A 613 -51.69 34.67 34.26
CA PRO A 613 -51.70 36.12 34.06
C PRO A 613 -51.31 36.47 32.62
N ASP A 614 -51.84 37.60 32.11
CA ASP A 614 -51.42 38.17 30.83
C ASP A 614 -49.90 38.38 30.83
N THR A 615 -49.21 37.72 29.90
CA THR A 615 -47.76 37.81 29.74
C THR A 615 -47.39 38.18 28.31
N PRO A 616 -46.25 38.87 28.10
CA PRO A 616 -45.83 39.33 26.77
C PRO A 616 -45.28 38.22 25.87
N VAL A 617 -45.11 37.00 26.39
CA VAL A 617 -44.64 35.82 25.65
C VAL A 617 -45.59 34.68 25.99
N PRO A 618 -46.13 33.95 25.01
CA PRO A 618 -47.03 32.82 25.28
C PRO A 618 -46.30 31.69 26.05
N PRO A 619 -46.98 31.02 27.01
CA PRO A 619 -46.48 29.81 27.64
C PRO A 619 -46.25 28.67 26.64
N VAL A 620 -45.41 27.70 27.01
CA VAL A 620 -45.09 26.54 26.16
C VAL A 620 -45.53 25.25 26.83
N ALA A 621 -46.39 24.46 26.18
CA ALA A 621 -46.66 23.08 26.59
C ALA A 621 -45.49 22.19 26.18
N THR A 622 -44.79 21.61 27.17
CA THR A 622 -43.56 20.85 26.90
C THR A 622 -43.82 19.58 26.10
N GLU A 623 -44.99 18.97 26.31
CA GLU A 623 -45.47 17.82 25.55
C GLU A 623 -47.00 17.79 25.61
N ILE A 624 -47.65 17.70 24.45
CA ILE A 624 -49.07 17.45 24.30
C ILE A 624 -49.22 16.03 23.75
N VAL A 625 -49.92 15.18 24.50
CA VAL A 625 -50.37 13.86 24.06
C VAL A 625 -51.89 13.88 24.05
N ALA A 626 -52.48 13.84 22.85
CA ALA A 626 -53.91 14.05 22.65
C ALA A 626 -54.49 13.05 21.67
N VAL A 627 -55.76 12.70 21.82
CA VAL A 627 -56.47 11.87 20.84
C VAL A 627 -57.09 12.78 19.79
N ARG A 628 -56.78 12.54 18.51
CA ARG A 628 -57.41 13.24 17.38
C ARG A 628 -58.72 12.59 16.95
N ASP A 629 -59.46 13.27 16.08
CA ASP A 629 -60.67 12.78 15.42
C ASP A 629 -61.79 12.34 16.39
N LEU A 630 -61.87 12.96 17.57
CA LEU A 630 -62.93 12.69 18.56
C LEU A 630 -64.29 13.21 18.09
N ASP A 631 -64.28 14.26 17.29
CA ASP A 631 -65.43 14.91 16.67
C ASP A 631 -66.08 14.05 15.59
N LEU A 632 -65.34 13.13 14.97
CA LEU A 632 -65.83 12.19 13.94
C LEU A 632 -66.67 11.03 14.52
N VAL A 633 -66.73 10.88 15.84
CA VAL A 633 -67.45 9.78 16.49
C VAL A 633 -68.98 9.95 16.35
N ASP A 634 -69.66 8.90 15.92
CA ASP A 634 -71.12 8.82 15.90
C ASP A 634 -71.69 8.91 17.31
N ASP A 635 -72.71 9.76 17.46
CA ASP A 635 -73.39 10.03 18.73
C ASP A 635 -73.93 8.75 19.39
N ASP A 636 -74.32 7.75 18.59
CA ASP A 636 -74.84 6.46 19.07
C ASP A 636 -73.73 5.48 19.51
N HIS A 637 -72.46 5.72 19.15
CA HIS A 637 -71.33 4.81 19.37
C HIS A 637 -70.34 5.28 20.46
N TRP A 638 -70.61 6.41 21.14
CA TRP A 638 -69.78 6.89 22.26
C TRP A 638 -69.46 5.87 23.36
N PRO A 639 -70.37 4.95 23.77
CA PRO A 639 -70.01 3.91 24.74
C PRO A 639 -68.86 3.01 24.28
N GLU A 640 -68.78 2.71 22.98
CA GLU A 640 -67.71 1.91 22.38
C GLU A 640 -66.43 2.73 22.22
N ALA A 641 -66.53 3.99 21.77
CA ALA A 641 -65.40 4.91 21.70
C ALA A 641 -64.73 5.13 23.07
N LEU A 642 -65.52 5.35 24.13
CA LEU A 642 -65.01 5.45 25.50
C LEU A 642 -64.32 4.17 25.98
N ALA A 643 -64.78 3.00 25.53
CA ALA A 643 -64.11 1.72 25.83
C ALA A 643 -62.73 1.63 25.15
N LEU A 644 -62.58 2.13 23.92
CA LEU A 644 -61.29 2.23 23.24
C LEU A 644 -60.35 3.19 23.97
N LEU A 645 -60.82 4.42 24.25
CA LEU A 645 -60.08 5.46 24.97
C LEU A 645 -59.63 5.02 26.38
N SER A 646 -60.32 4.04 26.98
CA SER A 646 -59.97 3.54 28.32
C SER A 646 -58.72 2.67 28.36
N ARG A 647 -58.19 2.24 27.20
CA ARG A 647 -57.03 1.34 27.05
C ARG A 647 -55.74 2.11 26.73
N PRO A 648 -54.57 1.69 27.23
CA PRO A 648 -53.30 2.23 26.77
C PRO A 648 -53.08 1.98 25.26
N PRO A 649 -52.39 2.88 24.53
CA PRO A 649 -51.82 4.15 25.00
C PRO A 649 -52.83 5.31 25.07
N LEU A 650 -54.05 5.17 24.51
CA LEU A 650 -55.06 6.25 24.46
C LEU A 650 -55.45 6.78 25.85
N ARG A 651 -55.49 5.88 26.85
CA ARG A 651 -55.76 6.25 28.24
C ARG A 651 -54.79 7.31 28.77
N ASP A 652 -53.54 7.28 28.34
CA ASP A 652 -52.51 8.21 28.82
C ASP A 652 -52.84 9.65 28.40
N ALA A 653 -53.30 9.85 27.16
CA ALA A 653 -53.77 11.14 26.66
C ALA A 653 -54.96 11.72 27.44
N LEU A 654 -55.70 10.87 28.17
CA LEU A 654 -56.82 11.27 29.02
C LEU A 654 -56.40 11.60 30.45
N VAL A 655 -55.40 10.91 31.01
CA VAL A 655 -55.11 10.97 32.45
C VAL A 655 -53.81 11.68 32.79
N GLN A 656 -52.86 11.74 31.87
CA GLN A 656 -51.57 12.38 32.11
C GLN A 656 -51.72 13.89 31.92
N PRO A 657 -51.39 14.70 32.94
CA PRO A 657 -51.58 16.13 32.84
C PRO A 657 -50.45 16.78 32.04
N VAL A 658 -50.77 17.87 31.34
CA VAL A 658 -49.84 18.60 30.47
C VAL A 658 -49.05 19.59 31.33
N ARG A 659 -47.71 19.62 31.14
CA ARG A 659 -46.84 20.58 31.80
C ARG A 659 -46.65 21.81 30.91
N VAL A 660 -46.98 22.97 31.45
CA VAL A 660 -46.84 24.27 30.77
C VAL A 660 -45.71 25.05 31.42
N LEU A 661 -44.73 25.45 30.63
CA LEU A 661 -43.63 26.31 31.03
C LEU A 661 -44.05 27.77 30.86
N LEU A 662 -43.97 28.54 31.93
CA LEU A 662 -44.30 29.97 31.94
C LEU A 662 -43.05 30.82 31.58
N PRO A 663 -43.25 32.07 31.11
CA PRO A 663 -42.13 32.94 30.72
C PRO A 663 -41.13 33.27 31.84
N ASP A 664 -41.53 33.12 33.10
CA ASP A 664 -40.67 33.33 34.27
C ASP A 664 -39.81 32.11 34.65
N GLY A 665 -39.91 31.03 33.86
CA GLY A 665 -39.18 29.78 34.07
C GLY A 665 -39.83 28.83 35.09
N THR A 666 -40.98 29.18 35.65
CA THR A 666 -41.79 28.26 36.45
C THR A 666 -42.63 27.35 35.56
N HIS A 667 -43.16 26.25 36.11
CA HIS A 667 -44.06 25.37 35.38
C HIS A 667 -45.35 25.18 36.15
N GLU A 668 -46.44 25.06 35.39
CA GLU A 668 -47.77 24.75 35.90
C GLU A 668 -48.30 23.50 35.21
N VAL A 669 -49.28 22.86 35.84
CA VAL A 669 -49.87 21.62 35.35
C VAL A 669 -51.33 21.87 34.96
N VAL A 670 -51.65 21.50 33.73
CA VAL A 670 -52.97 21.72 33.14
C VAL A 670 -53.64 20.41 32.73
N ARG A 671 -54.94 20.50 32.50
CA ARG A 671 -55.73 19.35 32.07
C ARG A 671 -55.32 18.98 30.64
N PRO A 672 -55.12 17.69 30.32
CA PRO A 672 -54.83 17.31 28.96
C PRO A 672 -56.03 17.56 28.06
N TYR A 673 -55.75 17.90 26.79
CA TYR A 673 -56.76 18.23 25.78
C TYR A 673 -57.89 17.19 25.72
N THR A 674 -57.56 15.89 25.63
CA THR A 674 -58.57 14.81 25.53
C THR A 674 -59.56 14.82 26.69
N ALA A 675 -59.09 15.10 27.92
CA ALA A 675 -59.94 15.18 29.11
C ALA A 675 -60.75 16.47 29.22
N TRP A 676 -60.28 17.53 28.55
CA TRP A 676 -61.01 18.78 28.40
C TRP A 676 -62.12 18.60 27.35
N TRP A 677 -61.79 18.05 26.19
CA TRP A 677 -62.71 17.84 25.07
C TRP A 677 -63.88 16.95 25.49
N LEU A 678 -63.62 15.76 26.07
CA LEU A 678 -64.67 14.84 26.53
C LEU A 678 -65.57 15.44 27.61
N ARG A 679 -65.06 16.39 28.41
CA ARG A 679 -65.85 17.08 29.45
C ARG A 679 -66.84 18.07 28.83
N GLY A 680 -66.45 18.72 27.73
CA GLY A 680 -67.24 19.71 27.00
C GLY A 680 -68.34 19.12 26.11
N HIS A 681 -68.20 17.85 25.70
CA HIS A 681 -69.05 17.21 24.70
C HIS A 681 -70.07 16.20 25.29
N PRO A 682 -71.23 15.98 24.63
CA PRO A 682 -72.31 15.12 25.13
C PRO A 682 -72.06 13.61 24.99
N VAL A 683 -70.91 13.13 25.47
CA VAL A 683 -70.40 11.76 25.26
C VAL A 683 -71.05 10.66 26.13
N LEU A 684 -71.99 11.01 27.03
CA LEU A 684 -72.68 10.06 27.92
C LEU A 684 -74.19 10.01 27.63
N GLY A 685 -74.58 9.33 26.54
CA GLY A 685 -75.98 9.22 26.14
C GLY A 685 -76.65 10.58 25.89
N GLY A 686 -75.94 11.45 25.16
CA GLY A 686 -76.37 12.82 24.86
C GLY A 686 -76.16 13.83 26.00
N ARG A 687 -75.43 13.46 27.06
CA ARG A 687 -75.13 14.35 28.20
C ARG A 687 -73.63 14.58 28.36
N ARG A 688 -73.27 15.78 28.80
CA ARG A 688 -71.90 16.16 29.12
C ARG A 688 -71.48 15.55 30.47
N PRO A 689 -70.25 15.00 30.62
CA PRO A 689 -69.77 14.49 31.90
C PRO A 689 -69.73 15.52 33.04
N ALA A 690 -69.63 16.82 32.73
CA ALA A 690 -69.62 17.91 33.71
C ALA A 690 -70.97 18.64 33.88
N GLY A 691 -72.06 18.08 33.36
CA GLY A 691 -73.43 18.62 33.46
C GLY A 691 -74.29 17.93 34.50
#